data_AF-A0A0W0WKL5-F1
#
_entry.id   AF-A0A0W0WKL5-F1
#
_cell.length_a   1.000
_cell.length_b   1.000
_cell.length_c   1.000
_cell.angle_alpha   90.00
_cell.angle_beta   90.00
_cell.angle_gamma   90.00
#
_symmetry.space_group_name_H-M   'P 1'
#
loop_
_entity.id
_entity.type
_entity.pdbx_description
1 polymer ?
#
loop_
_entity_poly.entity_id
_entity_poly.type
_entity_poly.pdbx_seq_one_letter_code
_entity_poly.pdbx_strand_id
1 'polypeptide(L)'
;MGKENEKILLSLQTIENQIAKLESLVDLPEKLSTSLKQKIDDLRSGEEKEQDIRFDLAAFEADIADQCESFMKFIANKEGLDWRPSLYSQSSSPSKHQPLERLTIQIHHFKKVVEETNKTLLADLHKLRIRWETKVDKRREEKLGKIAQYKEEISQNPSKLCVTRELIAPLYKGSGLKAPTILETNENSLSAEERDKIALSEVIKKQQNKFNNLAALQERFYIETKELIELAQYDPQLKNGLNELRKLNQSASQLIKKTIPLLNHFLAEMEIQAQLNEAILQMTNLNQTQERLRIKILERQAMLQSNAGNPEELKKELDLAKNKLKIALECFLLTFSTINLGDKKDRDTLFFTKQLTEFIEEIITDLQAKDLSLNTQEIQGFRIQLLQHLGEKAHWYSVNAPEIQPVDKANIDEFLTELFKPVPATVIAPTRTDITANLAFIKDAKKLFDDFINTNPAEGSETLNKKQLIMLRSLADKLTSFQIKQIKNYHILKDIQVAQEEKINDLFDHLTGKIFYNKNLLQLKLMLFSNEYGSSSEVREAYGIIAQLIGLETSLKAEFSKFQQEKEKLKQLDSPLDRLSQLTDLQQAILNQFSQIDREFMGSNGLEQVTSRQISTLERTYNLDKYSLLRTLEAEIKETQAILALCYQPKQVTEILNIYSSKLQELWQSNEQQTELHLVRHTVEKLLTGLKGHKQEAWQLLNRIYEIKLSNLVGRRPPLGTRLSEINPFIIELNQYNQEVVKAIDEVITRHQLTNSIEASQMKAHLRFLDDEIRIANELINARAQVFDNAMIIETRLKSPAYQKSLYVIETMEKEYKRILDKYIDRTIETNPDEEDENTEDDQELKEKLKELKAIPGTAANYARLVEYKDYLNKVDLRLFKLLEMQLKFDEINKLYINSELLGMLTEEEQQEVTGRVIINPQATHGRLLDYADKKYALLQIDMANQTIHHTKMESLSEGVIPEFIQWIRVYILKPLQTFKHQALDYLKGEPKEKARFFPTPKTPWASQTETLLREMGNEVLPVFAAAAAATAA
;
A
#
# COMPACT_ATOMS: atom_id res chain seq x y z
N MET A 1 -79.27 -48.43 37.96
CA MET A 1 -78.33 -48.16 36.85
C MET A 1 -78.70 -46.84 36.19
N GLY A 2 -78.53 -45.71 36.86
CA GLY A 2 -79.09 -44.45 36.37
C GLY A 2 -78.43 -43.25 37.03
N LYS A 3 -77.97 -42.31 36.20
CA LYS A 3 -77.26 -41.05 36.51
C LYS A 3 -75.73 -41.11 36.69
N GLU A 4 -75.15 -42.15 37.30
CA GLU A 4 -73.68 -42.16 37.54
C GLU A 4 -72.89 -42.77 36.38
N ASN A 5 -73.33 -43.88 35.81
CA ASN A 5 -72.70 -44.47 34.62
C ASN A 5 -72.83 -43.55 33.38
N GLU A 6 -73.94 -42.82 33.29
CA GLU A 6 -74.17 -41.79 32.27
C GLU A 6 -73.16 -40.63 32.38
N LYS A 7 -72.76 -40.24 33.61
CA LYS A 7 -71.74 -39.22 33.84
C LYS A 7 -70.34 -39.70 33.44
N ILE A 8 -70.03 -40.97 33.68
CA ILE A 8 -68.75 -41.59 33.27
C ILE A 8 -68.64 -41.59 31.75
N LEU A 9 -69.69 -42.07 31.05
CA LEU A 9 -69.74 -42.07 29.59
C LEU A 9 -69.69 -40.66 28.98
N LEU A 10 -70.39 -39.68 29.56
CA LEU A 10 -70.32 -38.29 29.11
C LEU A 10 -68.91 -37.69 29.27
N SER A 11 -68.19 -38.06 30.32
CA SER A 11 -66.86 -37.52 30.58
C SER A 11 -65.80 -38.17 29.68
N LEU A 12 -65.90 -39.48 29.42
CA LEU A 12 -65.11 -40.18 28.40
C LEU A 12 -65.38 -39.62 26.99
N GLN A 13 -66.63 -39.33 26.65
CA GLN A 13 -66.97 -38.70 25.37
C GLN A 13 -66.47 -37.25 25.29
N THR A 14 -66.43 -36.54 26.41
CA THR A 14 -65.83 -35.20 26.49
C THR A 14 -64.32 -35.27 26.23
N ILE A 15 -63.63 -36.25 26.80
CA ILE A 15 -62.22 -36.54 26.54
C ILE A 15 -61.98 -36.79 25.04
N GLU A 16 -62.74 -37.70 24.42
CA GLU A 16 -62.62 -38.02 22.98
C GLU A 16 -62.79 -36.75 22.13
N ASN A 17 -63.77 -35.92 22.46
CA ASN A 17 -64.02 -34.68 21.75
C ASN A 17 -62.89 -33.64 21.91
N GLN A 18 -62.23 -33.57 23.07
CA GLN A 18 -61.09 -32.66 23.24
C GLN A 18 -59.86 -33.17 22.48
N ILE A 19 -59.63 -34.49 22.48
CA ILE A 19 -58.55 -35.11 21.68
C ILE A 19 -58.78 -34.84 20.20
N ALA A 20 -60.00 -35.06 19.69
CA ALA A 20 -60.34 -34.80 18.29
C ALA A 20 -60.18 -33.30 17.91
N LYS A 21 -60.54 -32.38 18.82
CA LYS A 21 -60.32 -30.95 18.61
C LYS A 21 -58.83 -30.61 18.51
N LEU A 22 -57.99 -31.22 19.35
CA LEU A 22 -56.55 -31.03 19.29
C LEU A 22 -55.94 -31.64 18.01
N GLU A 23 -56.41 -32.82 17.61
CA GLU A 23 -56.08 -33.52 16.35
C GLU A 23 -56.40 -32.64 15.11
N SER A 24 -57.46 -31.84 15.18
CA SER A 24 -57.83 -30.91 14.11
C SER A 24 -56.89 -29.70 13.97
N LEU A 25 -56.11 -29.39 15.00
CA LEU A 25 -55.17 -28.26 15.03
C LEU A 25 -53.74 -28.69 14.72
N VAL A 26 -53.35 -29.90 15.16
CA VAL A 26 -52.00 -30.47 15.04
C VAL A 26 -52.12 -31.99 14.90
N ASP A 27 -51.26 -32.60 14.08
CA ASP A 27 -51.24 -34.07 13.95
C ASP A 27 -50.74 -34.74 15.24
N LEU A 28 -51.61 -35.48 15.93
CA LEU A 28 -51.26 -36.21 17.15
C LEU A 28 -50.45 -37.48 16.81
N PRO A 29 -49.47 -37.88 17.64
CA PRO A 29 -48.73 -39.12 17.45
C PRO A 29 -49.68 -40.34 17.47
N GLU A 30 -49.58 -41.19 16.46
CA GLU A 30 -50.47 -42.34 16.25
C GLU A 30 -50.54 -43.27 17.48
N LYS A 31 -49.41 -43.45 18.18
CA LYS A 31 -49.29 -44.20 19.45
C LYS A 31 -50.07 -43.57 20.62
N LEU A 32 -50.18 -42.25 20.66
CA LEU A 32 -50.94 -41.54 21.69
C LEU A 32 -52.44 -41.66 21.41
N SER A 33 -52.86 -41.45 20.15
CA SER A 33 -54.27 -41.58 19.73
C SER A 33 -54.78 -43.01 19.95
N THR A 34 -53.99 -44.03 19.60
CA THR A 34 -54.35 -45.45 19.82
C THR A 34 -54.33 -45.83 21.30
N SER A 35 -53.31 -45.45 22.07
CA SER A 35 -53.25 -45.75 23.51
C SER A 35 -54.36 -45.07 24.30
N LEU A 36 -54.77 -43.85 23.93
CA LEU A 36 -55.87 -43.14 24.58
C LEU A 36 -57.22 -43.75 24.20
N LYS A 37 -57.44 -44.07 22.92
CA LYS A 37 -58.66 -44.77 22.46
C LYS A 37 -58.81 -46.13 23.15
N GLN A 38 -57.73 -46.90 23.24
CA GLN A 38 -57.75 -48.19 23.91
C GLN A 38 -58.07 -48.07 25.41
N LYS A 39 -57.49 -47.08 26.11
CA LYS A 39 -57.78 -46.84 27.53
C LYS A 39 -59.20 -46.29 27.76
N ILE A 40 -59.75 -45.53 26.82
CA ILE A 40 -61.16 -45.10 26.81
C ILE A 40 -62.08 -46.31 26.61
N ASP A 41 -61.74 -47.21 25.69
CA ASP A 41 -62.51 -48.44 25.42
C ASP A 41 -62.43 -49.44 26.59
N ASP A 42 -61.28 -49.55 27.26
CA ASP A 42 -61.09 -50.35 28.47
C ASP A 42 -61.96 -49.82 29.62
N LEU A 43 -61.98 -48.50 29.84
CA LEU A 43 -62.85 -47.87 30.86
C LEU A 43 -64.34 -47.90 30.49
N ARG A 44 -64.67 -47.97 29.19
CA ARG A 44 -66.04 -48.07 28.67
C ARG A 44 -66.58 -49.51 28.76
N SER A 45 -65.71 -50.52 28.84
CA SER A 45 -66.06 -51.95 28.84
C SER A 45 -65.98 -52.66 30.20
N GLY A 46 -65.47 -51.99 31.24
CA GLY A 46 -65.22 -52.60 32.56
C GLY A 46 -66.46 -53.10 33.32
N GLU A 47 -66.42 -54.37 33.78
CA GLU A 47 -67.36 -55.03 34.71
C GLU A 47 -67.03 -54.76 36.21
N GLU A 48 -66.15 -53.81 36.51
CA GLU A 48 -65.69 -53.53 37.89
C GLU A 48 -66.62 -52.58 38.66
N LYS A 49 -66.45 -52.53 40.00
CA LYS A 49 -67.32 -51.77 40.91
C LYS A 49 -67.27 -50.26 40.60
N GLU A 50 -68.44 -49.60 40.55
CA GLU A 50 -68.62 -48.17 40.17
C GLU A 50 -67.69 -47.17 40.90
N GLN A 51 -67.16 -47.53 42.07
CA GLN A 51 -66.31 -46.67 42.89
C GLN A 51 -64.83 -46.68 42.44
N ASP A 52 -64.35 -47.81 41.93
CA ASP A 52 -62.98 -47.97 41.41
C ASP A 52 -62.85 -47.29 40.04
N ILE A 53 -63.86 -47.48 39.17
CA ILE A 53 -63.96 -46.80 37.86
C ILE A 53 -63.97 -45.27 38.02
N ARG A 54 -64.56 -44.72 39.09
CA ARG A 54 -64.56 -43.28 39.37
C ARG A 54 -63.20 -42.72 39.73
N PHE A 55 -62.45 -43.46 40.55
CA PHE A 55 -61.10 -43.05 40.93
C PHE A 55 -60.18 -43.10 39.71
N ASP A 56 -60.29 -44.16 38.91
CA ASP A 56 -59.53 -44.33 37.69
C ASP A 56 -59.91 -43.30 36.61
N LEU A 57 -61.20 -42.95 36.49
CA LEU A 57 -61.65 -41.91 35.55
C LEU A 57 -61.16 -40.52 35.97
N ALA A 58 -61.23 -40.16 37.24
CA ALA A 58 -60.74 -38.85 37.71
C ALA A 58 -59.22 -38.72 37.57
N ALA A 59 -58.48 -39.80 37.86
CA ALA A 59 -57.05 -39.88 37.60
C ALA A 59 -56.76 -39.78 36.10
N PHE A 60 -57.57 -40.41 35.25
CA PHE A 60 -57.43 -40.38 33.81
C PHE A 60 -57.77 -39.02 33.19
N GLU A 61 -58.80 -38.32 33.68
CA GLU A 61 -59.14 -36.97 33.24
C GLU A 61 -58.02 -35.97 33.56
N ALA A 62 -57.43 -36.07 34.76
CA ALA A 62 -56.29 -35.25 35.15
C ALA A 62 -55.05 -35.57 34.30
N ASP A 63 -54.76 -36.87 34.13
CA ASP A 63 -53.65 -37.35 33.31
C ASP A 63 -53.77 -36.87 31.85
N ILE A 64 -54.96 -36.94 31.25
CA ILE A 64 -55.20 -36.45 29.88
C ILE A 64 -55.07 -34.94 29.78
N ALA A 65 -55.61 -34.19 30.74
CA ALA A 65 -55.49 -32.74 30.75
C ALA A 65 -54.02 -32.31 30.80
N ASP A 66 -53.24 -32.92 31.69
CA ASP A 66 -51.81 -32.64 31.85
C ASP A 66 -50.97 -33.11 30.65
N GLN A 67 -51.29 -34.27 30.07
CA GLN A 67 -50.63 -34.78 28.87
C GLN A 67 -50.90 -33.91 27.64
N CYS A 68 -52.16 -33.49 27.42
CA CYS A 68 -52.51 -32.62 26.31
C CYS A 68 -51.93 -31.20 26.50
N GLU A 69 -51.93 -30.65 27.72
CA GLU A 69 -51.26 -29.38 28.03
C GLU A 69 -49.75 -29.45 27.76
N SER A 70 -49.11 -30.54 28.21
CA SER A 70 -47.68 -30.77 27.96
C SER A 70 -47.37 -30.92 26.48
N PHE A 71 -48.25 -31.58 25.72
CA PHE A 71 -48.11 -31.70 24.27
C PHE A 71 -48.27 -30.34 23.56
N MET A 72 -49.28 -29.54 23.91
CA MET A 72 -49.44 -28.18 23.37
C MET A 72 -48.24 -27.29 23.71
N LYS A 73 -47.71 -27.39 24.93
CA LYS A 73 -46.49 -26.67 25.35
C LYS A 73 -45.26 -27.12 24.57
N PHE A 74 -45.13 -28.42 24.32
CA PHE A 74 -44.06 -28.97 23.48
C PHE A 74 -44.14 -28.42 22.05
N ILE A 75 -45.32 -28.45 21.42
CA ILE A 75 -45.50 -27.92 20.06
C ILE A 75 -45.27 -26.40 20.02
N ALA A 76 -45.77 -25.66 21.01
CA ALA A 76 -45.55 -24.22 21.12
C ALA A 76 -44.06 -23.88 21.19
N ASN A 77 -43.29 -24.60 22.03
CA ASN A 77 -41.86 -24.39 22.16
C ASN A 77 -41.09 -24.80 20.89
N LYS A 78 -41.44 -25.94 20.30
CA LYS A 78 -40.78 -26.47 19.10
C LYS A 78 -40.95 -25.53 17.90
N GLU A 79 -42.17 -25.05 17.67
CA GLU A 79 -42.51 -24.23 16.50
C GLU A 79 -42.37 -22.71 16.79
N GLY A 80 -42.00 -22.36 18.03
CA GLY A 80 -41.81 -20.97 18.48
C GLY A 80 -43.11 -20.16 18.45
N LEU A 81 -44.21 -20.78 18.86
CA LEU A 81 -45.51 -20.13 19.07
C LEU A 81 -45.48 -19.40 20.41
N ASP A 82 -45.93 -18.15 20.45
CA ASP A 82 -46.06 -17.37 21.70
C ASP A 82 -47.31 -17.78 22.48
N TRP A 83 -47.43 -19.08 22.73
CA TRP A 83 -48.53 -19.65 23.49
C TRP A 83 -48.05 -20.00 24.89
N ARG A 84 -48.75 -19.46 25.90
CA ARG A 84 -48.58 -19.86 27.30
C ARG A 84 -49.92 -20.40 27.82
N PRO A 85 -49.90 -21.44 28.68
CA PRO A 85 -51.10 -21.85 29.40
C PRO A 85 -51.60 -20.65 30.20
N SER A 86 -52.86 -20.25 30.02
CA SER A 86 -53.43 -19.12 30.74
C SER A 86 -53.39 -19.39 32.25
N LEU A 87 -52.69 -18.53 33.00
CA LEU A 87 -52.66 -18.55 34.46
C LEU A 87 -54.00 -18.04 35.01
N TYR A 88 -55.03 -18.86 34.97
CA TYR A 88 -56.22 -18.70 35.81
C TYR A 88 -55.99 -19.22 37.23
N SER A 89 -54.80 -18.97 37.79
CA SER A 89 -54.44 -19.37 39.16
C SER A 89 -54.11 -18.18 40.08
N GLN A 90 -54.31 -16.93 39.64
CA GLN A 90 -53.99 -15.74 40.46
C GLN A 90 -55.20 -14.92 40.95
N SER A 91 -56.42 -15.45 40.91
CA SER A 91 -57.51 -14.95 41.76
C SER A 91 -57.73 -15.91 42.92
N SER A 92 -57.48 -15.42 44.12
CA SER A 92 -57.70 -16.06 45.42
C SER A 92 -59.13 -16.58 45.61
N SER A 93 -59.40 -17.76 45.06
CA SER A 93 -60.48 -18.68 45.39
C SER A 93 -60.14 -20.02 44.72
N PRO A 94 -60.23 -21.18 45.40
CA PRO A 94 -59.94 -22.47 44.80
C PRO A 94 -61.04 -22.76 43.78
N SER A 95 -60.81 -22.41 42.52
CA SER A 95 -61.78 -22.64 41.47
C SER A 95 -61.82 -24.14 41.20
N LYS A 96 -62.93 -24.75 41.63
CA LYS A 96 -63.41 -26.11 41.34
C LYS A 96 -63.61 -26.34 39.82
N HIS A 97 -62.60 -26.17 38.99
CA HIS A 97 -62.70 -26.52 37.58
C HIS A 97 -62.18 -27.95 37.38
N GLN A 98 -63.02 -28.79 36.79
CA GLN A 98 -62.64 -30.16 36.42
C GLN A 98 -61.54 -30.12 35.34
N PRO A 99 -60.60 -31.09 35.34
CA PRO A 99 -59.43 -31.09 34.45
C PRO A 99 -59.76 -30.84 32.95
N LEU A 100 -60.91 -31.36 32.49
CA LEU A 100 -61.36 -31.24 31.11
C LEU A 100 -61.83 -29.83 30.70
N GLU A 101 -62.37 -29.03 31.64
CA GLU A 101 -62.76 -27.64 31.35
C GLU A 101 -61.53 -26.78 31.11
N ARG A 102 -60.50 -26.95 31.93
CA ARG A 102 -59.20 -26.29 31.78
C ARG A 102 -58.59 -26.64 30.41
N LEU A 103 -58.59 -27.93 30.06
CA LEU A 103 -58.07 -28.39 28.78
C LEU A 103 -58.81 -27.74 27.59
N THR A 104 -60.13 -27.64 27.66
CA THR A 104 -60.95 -27.04 26.61
C THR A 104 -60.56 -25.58 26.33
N ILE A 105 -60.38 -24.80 27.39
CA ILE A 105 -59.98 -23.38 27.30
C ILE A 105 -58.58 -23.26 26.68
N GLN A 106 -57.67 -24.13 27.09
CA GLN A 106 -56.29 -24.15 26.58
C GLN A 106 -56.23 -24.51 25.09
N ILE A 107 -56.97 -25.53 24.66
CA ILE A 107 -57.07 -25.91 23.23
C ILE A 107 -57.60 -24.74 22.39
N HIS A 108 -58.61 -24.01 22.90
CA HIS A 108 -59.16 -22.85 22.21
C HIS A 108 -58.14 -21.70 22.09
N HIS A 109 -57.40 -21.40 23.16
CA HIS A 109 -56.33 -20.40 23.13
C HIS A 109 -55.22 -20.82 22.15
N PHE A 110 -54.86 -22.11 22.16
CA PHE A 110 -53.84 -22.67 21.27
C PHE A 110 -54.22 -22.54 19.80
N LYS A 111 -55.48 -22.84 19.46
CA LYS A 111 -56.03 -22.62 18.11
C LYS A 111 -55.81 -21.19 17.63
N LYS A 112 -56.10 -20.19 18.47
CA LYS A 112 -55.96 -18.78 18.08
C LYS A 112 -54.51 -18.40 17.79
N VAL A 113 -53.56 -18.89 18.59
CA VAL A 113 -52.12 -18.65 18.37
C VAL A 113 -51.63 -19.32 17.07
N VAL A 114 -52.14 -20.51 16.75
CA VAL A 114 -51.84 -21.18 15.47
C VAL A 114 -52.32 -20.34 14.28
N GLU A 115 -53.55 -19.81 14.35
CA GLU A 115 -54.11 -18.95 13.29
C GLU A 115 -53.31 -17.65 13.07
N GLU A 116 -52.88 -17.00 14.16
CA GLU A 116 -52.04 -15.79 14.10
C GLU A 116 -50.64 -16.08 13.53
N THR A 117 -50.07 -17.23 13.88
CA THR A 117 -48.78 -17.68 13.35
C THR A 117 -48.86 -17.97 11.85
N ASN A 118 -49.91 -18.67 11.41
CA ASN A 118 -50.14 -18.96 10.00
C ASN A 118 -50.29 -17.67 9.15
N LYS A 119 -50.97 -16.64 9.67
CA LYS A 119 -51.05 -15.31 9.01
C LYS A 119 -49.66 -14.67 8.85
N THR A 120 -48.82 -14.77 9.88
CA THR A 120 -47.46 -14.23 9.85
C THR A 120 -46.58 -14.97 8.83
N LEU A 121 -46.66 -16.31 8.81
CA LEU A 121 -45.94 -17.14 7.84
C LEU A 121 -46.35 -16.85 6.38
N LEU A 122 -47.64 -16.61 6.12
CA LEU A 122 -48.11 -16.20 4.79
C LEU A 122 -47.50 -14.86 4.34
N ALA A 123 -47.34 -13.90 5.25
CA ALA A 123 -46.70 -12.61 4.96
C ALA A 123 -45.20 -12.78 4.63
N ASP A 124 -44.49 -13.65 5.34
CA ASP A 124 -43.07 -13.90 5.08
C ASP A 124 -42.83 -14.69 3.80
N LEU A 125 -43.68 -15.68 3.48
CA LEU A 125 -43.67 -16.38 2.19
C LEU A 125 -43.94 -15.41 1.03
N HIS A 126 -44.79 -14.40 1.22
CA HIS A 126 -45.03 -13.35 0.22
C HIS A 126 -43.77 -12.50 -0.05
N LYS A 127 -43.04 -12.09 1.01
CA LYS A 127 -41.77 -11.36 0.87
C LYS A 127 -40.70 -12.20 0.17
N LEU A 128 -40.61 -13.49 0.50
CA LEU A 128 -39.68 -14.42 -0.15
C LEU A 128 -39.99 -14.59 -1.64
N ARG A 129 -41.28 -14.69 -2.01
CA ARG A 129 -41.71 -14.80 -3.41
C ARG A 129 -41.19 -13.63 -4.26
N ILE A 130 -41.41 -12.39 -3.81
CA ILE A 130 -40.98 -11.17 -4.54
C ILE A 130 -39.46 -11.15 -4.78
N ARG A 131 -38.65 -11.60 -3.82
CA ARG A 131 -37.19 -11.65 -4.00
C ARG A 131 -36.74 -12.75 -4.96
N TRP A 132 -37.34 -13.93 -4.90
CA TRP A 132 -37.00 -14.99 -5.84
C TRP A 132 -37.49 -14.66 -7.26
N GLU A 133 -38.58 -13.90 -7.41
CA GLU A 133 -39.03 -13.37 -8.70
C GLU A 133 -38.02 -12.38 -9.32
N THR A 134 -37.19 -11.69 -8.52
CA THR A 134 -36.20 -10.72 -9.02
C THR A 134 -34.78 -11.27 -9.18
N LYS A 135 -34.50 -12.49 -8.70
CA LYS A 135 -33.16 -13.11 -8.80
C LYS A 135 -33.00 -13.95 -10.07
N VAL A 136 -31.81 -13.88 -10.68
CA VAL A 136 -31.39 -14.76 -11.78
C VAL A 136 -30.61 -15.95 -11.20
N ASP A 137 -31.33 -17.03 -10.86
CA ASP A 137 -30.77 -18.27 -10.29
C ASP A 137 -31.41 -19.49 -10.98
N LYS A 138 -30.63 -20.54 -11.27
CA LYS A 138 -31.11 -21.78 -11.90
C LYS A 138 -32.16 -22.52 -11.04
N ARG A 139 -32.17 -22.30 -9.72
CA ARG A 139 -33.14 -22.91 -8.78
C ARG A 139 -34.40 -22.08 -8.57
N ARG A 140 -34.54 -20.94 -9.28
CA ARG A 140 -35.63 -19.97 -9.10
C ARG A 140 -37.01 -20.61 -9.24
N GLU A 141 -37.25 -21.36 -10.33
CA GLU A 141 -38.56 -21.95 -10.60
C GLU A 141 -38.96 -22.99 -9.55
N GLU A 142 -38.02 -23.85 -9.14
CA GLU A 142 -38.25 -24.86 -8.09
C GLU A 142 -38.63 -24.18 -6.76
N LYS A 143 -37.93 -23.11 -6.39
CA LYS A 143 -38.18 -22.37 -5.14
C LYS A 143 -39.50 -21.62 -5.17
N LEU A 144 -39.85 -20.98 -6.31
CA LEU A 144 -41.14 -20.31 -6.48
C LEU A 144 -42.31 -21.30 -6.46
N GLY A 145 -42.14 -22.50 -7.05
CA GLY A 145 -43.14 -23.58 -6.98
C GLY A 145 -43.43 -24.01 -5.55
N LYS A 146 -42.39 -24.26 -4.74
CA LYS A 146 -42.55 -24.63 -3.32
C LYS A 146 -43.20 -23.51 -2.49
N ILE A 147 -42.86 -22.25 -2.74
CA ILE A 147 -43.49 -21.11 -2.06
C ILE A 147 -44.99 -21.04 -2.40
N ALA A 148 -45.38 -21.28 -3.65
CA ALA A 148 -46.78 -21.29 -4.04
C ALA A 148 -47.56 -22.42 -3.34
N GLN A 149 -47.01 -23.64 -3.32
CA GLN A 149 -47.59 -24.79 -2.64
C GLN A 149 -47.84 -24.51 -1.15
N TYR A 150 -46.83 -24.03 -0.42
CA TYR A 150 -46.97 -23.76 1.02
C TYR A 150 -47.98 -22.64 1.32
N LYS A 151 -48.05 -21.61 0.46
CA LYS A 151 -49.08 -20.56 0.61
C LYS A 151 -50.48 -21.13 0.42
N GLU A 152 -50.65 -22.06 -0.51
CA GLU A 152 -51.93 -22.70 -0.78
C GLU A 152 -52.34 -23.61 0.38
N GLU A 153 -51.44 -24.45 0.90
CA GLU A 153 -51.68 -25.33 2.04
C GLU A 153 -52.13 -24.56 3.30
N ILE A 154 -51.46 -23.45 3.64
CA ILE A 154 -51.85 -22.61 4.79
C ILE A 154 -53.19 -21.91 4.55
N SER A 155 -53.44 -21.46 3.31
CA SER A 155 -54.68 -20.75 2.97
C SER A 155 -55.91 -21.67 3.00
N GLN A 156 -55.74 -22.95 2.64
CA GLN A 156 -56.80 -23.96 2.70
C GLN A 156 -57.11 -24.38 4.15
N ASN A 157 -56.14 -24.31 5.07
CA ASN A 157 -56.28 -24.76 6.46
C ASN A 157 -55.73 -23.74 7.47
N PRO A 158 -56.38 -22.58 7.65
CA PRO A 158 -55.83 -21.47 8.43
C PRO A 158 -55.69 -21.77 9.93
N SER A 159 -56.50 -22.68 10.47
CA SER A 159 -56.49 -23.07 11.89
C SER A 159 -55.61 -24.27 12.22
N LYS A 160 -55.01 -24.91 11.20
CA LYS A 160 -54.14 -26.08 11.38
C LYS A 160 -52.70 -25.70 11.06
N LEU A 161 -51.76 -26.16 11.89
CA LEU A 161 -50.34 -25.88 11.66
C LEU A 161 -49.78 -26.85 10.59
N CYS A 162 -50.06 -26.55 9.32
CA CYS A 162 -49.76 -27.44 8.18
C CYS A 162 -48.33 -27.29 7.65
N VAL A 163 -47.75 -26.09 7.77
CA VAL A 163 -46.41 -25.77 7.27
C VAL A 163 -45.56 -25.27 8.44
N THR A 164 -44.54 -26.05 8.80
CA THR A 164 -43.64 -25.76 9.91
C THR A 164 -42.47 -24.86 9.50
N ARG A 165 -41.83 -24.21 10.48
CA ARG A 165 -40.67 -23.32 10.20
C ARG A 165 -39.48 -24.09 9.60
N GLU A 166 -39.34 -25.38 9.90
CA GLU A 166 -38.32 -26.27 9.33
C GLU A 166 -38.49 -26.46 7.81
N LEU A 167 -39.73 -26.58 7.33
CA LEU A 167 -40.02 -26.78 5.89
C LEU A 167 -39.70 -25.52 5.06
N ILE A 168 -39.78 -24.34 5.67
CA ILE A 168 -39.56 -23.04 5.01
C ILE A 168 -38.07 -22.65 5.08
N ALA A 169 -37.30 -23.08 6.09
CA ALA A 169 -35.89 -22.72 6.27
C ALA A 169 -35.00 -22.93 5.01
N PRO A 170 -35.14 -24.01 4.21
CA PRO A 170 -34.38 -24.20 2.98
C PRO A 170 -34.68 -23.20 1.86
N LEU A 171 -35.77 -22.42 1.95
CA LEU A 171 -36.15 -21.40 0.97
C LEU A 171 -35.37 -20.08 1.16
N TYR A 172 -34.72 -19.91 2.31
CA TYR A 172 -33.86 -18.74 2.62
C TYR A 172 -32.42 -18.91 2.13
N LYS A 173 -31.93 -20.15 1.94
CA LYS A 173 -30.57 -20.39 1.41
C LYS A 173 -30.47 -19.90 -0.03
N GLY A 174 -29.60 -18.92 -0.27
CA GLY A 174 -29.42 -18.26 -1.56
C GLY A 174 -30.28 -17.03 -1.79
N SER A 175 -31.27 -16.72 -0.93
CA SER A 175 -32.13 -15.53 -1.08
C SER A 175 -31.51 -14.24 -0.50
N GLY A 176 -30.44 -14.36 0.30
CA GLY A 176 -29.78 -13.24 0.98
C GLY A 176 -30.60 -12.65 2.14
N LEU A 177 -31.65 -13.36 2.59
CA LEU A 177 -32.35 -13.09 3.85
C LEU A 177 -31.85 -14.08 4.91
N LYS A 178 -31.62 -13.59 6.13
CA LYS A 178 -31.53 -14.49 7.28
C LYS A 178 -32.91 -15.13 7.46
N ALA A 179 -32.94 -16.43 7.79
CA ALA A 179 -34.18 -17.06 8.24
C ALA A 179 -34.75 -16.22 9.39
N PRO A 180 -36.09 -16.09 9.52
CA PRO A 180 -36.70 -15.30 10.59
C PRO A 180 -36.13 -15.76 11.94
N THR A 181 -35.45 -14.83 12.60
CA THR A 181 -34.84 -15.03 13.91
C THR A 181 -35.95 -15.39 14.89
N ILE A 182 -35.71 -16.42 15.71
CA ILE A 182 -36.55 -16.80 16.83
C ILE A 182 -36.87 -15.50 17.60
N LEU A 183 -38.16 -15.19 17.78
CA LEU A 183 -38.58 -14.22 18.78
C LEU A 183 -38.06 -14.76 20.11
N GLU A 184 -36.93 -14.22 20.56
CA GLU A 184 -36.42 -14.33 21.92
C GLU A 184 -37.40 -13.57 22.83
N THR A 185 -38.58 -14.14 23.04
CA THR A 185 -39.48 -13.73 24.13
C THR A 185 -39.30 -14.68 25.29
N ASN A 186 -38.44 -14.25 26.21
CA ASN A 186 -38.23 -14.78 27.56
C ASN A 186 -37.59 -16.18 27.64
N GLU A 187 -36.32 -16.23 27.29
CA GLU A 187 -35.32 -17.14 27.86
C GLU A 187 -35.06 -16.90 29.38
N ASN A 188 -36.03 -16.46 30.19
CA ASN A 188 -35.79 -16.18 31.62
C ASN A 188 -36.90 -16.67 32.58
N SER A 189 -37.58 -17.77 32.25
CA SER A 189 -38.49 -18.42 33.23
C SER A 189 -38.41 -19.95 33.28
N LEU A 190 -37.29 -20.52 32.83
CA LEU A 190 -36.91 -21.88 33.19
C LEU A 190 -35.49 -21.76 33.74
N SER A 191 -35.28 -22.16 34.98
CA SER A 191 -33.91 -22.25 35.51
C SER A 191 -33.09 -23.16 34.60
N ALA A 192 -31.77 -23.00 34.58
CA ALA A 192 -30.90 -23.91 33.83
C ALA A 192 -31.24 -25.39 34.16
N GLU A 193 -31.53 -25.68 35.43
CA GLU A 193 -31.97 -27.00 35.89
C GLU A 193 -33.31 -27.46 35.29
N GLU A 194 -34.26 -26.57 35.03
CA GLU A 194 -35.56 -26.94 34.45
C GLU A 194 -35.48 -27.15 32.93
N ARG A 195 -34.64 -26.39 32.21
CA ARG A 195 -34.34 -26.66 30.81
C ARG A 195 -33.59 -27.98 30.65
N ASP A 196 -32.62 -28.21 31.52
CA ASP A 196 -31.85 -29.44 31.55
C ASP A 196 -32.75 -30.62 31.89
N LYS A 197 -33.68 -30.50 32.85
CA LYS A 197 -34.66 -31.55 33.17
C LYS A 197 -35.64 -31.84 32.03
N ILE A 198 -36.14 -30.83 31.32
CA ILE A 198 -37.06 -31.04 30.18
C ILE A 198 -36.31 -31.71 29.02
N ALA A 199 -35.14 -31.20 28.67
CA ALA A 199 -34.28 -31.81 27.65
C ALA A 199 -33.92 -33.25 28.03
N LEU A 200 -33.57 -33.50 29.29
CA LEU A 200 -33.27 -34.81 29.84
C LEU A 200 -34.47 -35.76 29.77
N SER A 201 -35.68 -35.28 30.06
CA SER A 201 -36.91 -36.07 29.97
C SER A 201 -37.26 -36.47 28.53
N GLU A 202 -37.09 -35.57 27.56
CA GLU A 202 -37.28 -35.87 26.14
C GLU A 202 -36.26 -36.88 25.66
N VAL A 203 -35.01 -36.73 26.10
CA VAL A 203 -33.92 -37.63 25.76
C VAL A 203 -34.17 -39.02 26.34
N ILE A 204 -34.57 -39.12 27.61
CA ILE A 204 -34.96 -40.37 28.26
C ILE A 204 -36.14 -41.02 27.55
N LYS A 205 -37.19 -40.27 27.17
CA LYS A 205 -38.35 -40.82 26.45
C LYS A 205 -38.00 -41.30 25.04
N LYS A 206 -37.14 -40.57 24.33
CA LYS A 206 -36.59 -41.01 23.03
C LYS A 206 -35.74 -42.27 23.19
N GLN A 207 -34.94 -42.35 24.26
CA GLN A 207 -34.12 -43.51 24.59
C GLN A 207 -34.99 -44.72 24.96
N GLN A 208 -36.01 -44.58 25.79
CA GLN A 208 -36.97 -45.63 26.15
C GLN A 208 -37.66 -46.20 24.90
N ASN A 209 -38.17 -45.33 24.02
CA ASN A 209 -38.76 -45.74 22.74
C ASN A 209 -37.75 -46.46 21.85
N LYS A 210 -36.51 -45.97 21.79
CA LYS A 210 -35.43 -46.59 21.02
C LYS A 210 -35.10 -47.97 21.57
N PHE A 211 -35.02 -48.14 22.89
CA PHE A 211 -34.79 -49.44 23.52
C PHE A 211 -35.96 -50.40 23.26
N ASN A 212 -37.21 -49.95 23.39
CA ASN A 212 -38.39 -50.79 23.09
C ASN A 212 -38.43 -51.25 21.63
N ASN A 213 -38.12 -50.36 20.69
CA ASN A 213 -38.00 -50.73 19.28
C ASN A 213 -36.87 -51.75 19.05
N LEU A 214 -35.75 -51.63 19.77
CA LEU A 214 -34.66 -52.60 19.73
C LEU A 214 -35.05 -53.93 20.39
N ALA A 215 -35.82 -53.91 21.48
CA ALA A 215 -36.29 -55.11 22.18
C ALA A 215 -37.31 -55.90 21.37
N ALA A 216 -38.20 -55.23 20.63
CA ALA A 216 -39.17 -55.87 19.74
C ALA A 216 -38.51 -56.72 18.63
N LEU A 217 -37.24 -56.44 18.31
CA LEU A 217 -36.48 -57.22 17.34
C LEU A 217 -36.04 -58.60 17.87
N GLN A 218 -36.33 -58.96 19.13
CA GLN A 218 -35.90 -60.26 19.65
C GLN A 218 -36.65 -61.46 19.06
N GLU A 219 -37.92 -61.31 18.70
CA GLU A 219 -38.71 -62.42 18.13
C GLU A 219 -38.12 -62.94 16.80
N ARG A 220 -37.55 -62.06 15.96
CA ARG A 220 -36.94 -62.46 14.68
C ARG A 220 -35.65 -63.27 14.81
N PHE A 221 -35.01 -63.30 15.99
CA PHE A 221 -33.75 -64.04 16.21
C PHE A 221 -33.96 -65.48 16.66
N TYR A 222 -35.22 -65.93 16.80
CA TYR A 222 -35.55 -67.34 17.02
C TYR A 222 -35.73 -68.03 15.66
N ILE A 223 -34.68 -68.71 15.19
CA ILE A 223 -34.60 -69.34 13.86
C ILE A 223 -34.47 -70.87 13.89
N GLU A 224 -34.57 -71.50 15.07
CA GLU A 224 -34.37 -72.94 15.23
C GLU A 224 -35.52 -73.75 14.62
N THR A 225 -35.36 -74.16 13.35
CA THR A 225 -36.24 -75.15 12.69
C THR A 225 -35.68 -76.56 12.84
N LYS A 226 -36.52 -77.58 12.62
CA LYS A 226 -36.11 -78.99 12.70
C LYS A 226 -34.98 -79.31 11.72
N GLU A 227 -35.05 -78.78 10.49
CA GLU A 227 -34.05 -78.98 9.44
C GLU A 227 -32.70 -78.34 9.82
N LEU A 228 -32.73 -77.16 10.45
CA LEU A 228 -31.53 -76.44 10.87
C LEU A 228 -30.80 -77.15 12.02
N ILE A 229 -31.56 -77.74 12.96
CA ILE A 229 -31.01 -78.54 14.06
C ILE A 229 -30.37 -79.83 13.53
N GLU A 230 -30.99 -80.48 12.55
CA GLU A 230 -30.44 -81.67 11.88
C GLU A 230 -29.14 -81.35 11.13
N LEU A 231 -29.09 -80.24 10.37
CA LEU A 231 -27.86 -79.78 9.70
C LEU A 231 -26.74 -79.48 10.70
N ALA A 232 -27.08 -78.87 11.84
CA ALA A 232 -26.12 -78.53 12.88
C ALA A 232 -25.53 -79.75 13.63
N GLN A 233 -26.11 -80.94 13.47
CA GLN A 233 -25.46 -82.16 13.97
C GLN A 233 -24.21 -82.52 13.17
N TYR A 234 -24.15 -82.11 11.90
CA TYR A 234 -23.10 -82.48 10.96
C TYR A 234 -22.15 -81.32 10.61
N ASP A 235 -22.51 -80.06 10.90
CA ASP A 235 -21.64 -78.89 10.73
C ASP A 235 -21.31 -78.20 12.08
N PRO A 236 -20.05 -78.28 12.56
CA PRO A 236 -19.64 -77.69 13.83
C PRO A 236 -19.79 -76.17 13.90
N GLN A 237 -19.63 -75.46 12.78
CA GLN A 237 -19.73 -74.00 12.71
C GLN A 237 -21.18 -73.54 12.88
N LEU A 238 -22.12 -74.23 12.24
CA LEU A 238 -23.56 -74.02 12.39
C LEU A 238 -24.02 -74.34 13.81
N LYS A 239 -23.51 -75.44 14.41
CA LYS A 239 -23.76 -75.80 15.81
C LYS A 239 -23.29 -74.74 16.80
N ASN A 240 -22.08 -74.25 16.60
CA ASN A 240 -21.51 -73.19 17.44
C ASN A 240 -22.25 -71.88 17.23
N GLY A 241 -22.56 -71.50 15.98
CA GLY A 241 -23.36 -70.33 15.66
C GLY A 241 -24.75 -70.36 16.31
N LEU A 242 -25.44 -71.51 16.27
CA LEU A 242 -26.73 -71.68 16.96
C LEU A 242 -26.60 -71.58 18.48
N ASN A 243 -25.57 -72.19 19.07
CA ASN A 243 -25.32 -72.09 20.51
C ASN A 243 -24.95 -70.67 20.95
N GLU A 244 -24.20 -69.94 20.14
CA GLU A 244 -23.89 -68.53 20.38
C GLU A 244 -25.12 -67.65 20.22
N LEU A 245 -25.96 -67.90 19.20
CA LEU A 245 -27.21 -67.19 19.03
C LEU A 245 -28.16 -67.46 20.21
N ARG A 246 -28.22 -68.69 20.74
CA ARG A 246 -28.95 -69.00 21.99
C ARG A 246 -28.43 -68.20 23.17
N LYS A 247 -27.10 -68.16 23.36
CA LYS A 247 -26.48 -67.37 24.43
C LYS A 247 -26.81 -65.88 24.28
N LEU A 248 -26.71 -65.33 23.08
CA LEU A 248 -27.03 -63.93 22.78
C LEU A 248 -28.52 -63.63 22.99
N ASN A 249 -29.42 -64.53 22.57
CA ASN A 249 -30.86 -64.42 22.82
C ASN A 249 -31.17 -64.45 24.32
N GLN A 250 -30.47 -65.28 25.10
CA GLN A 250 -30.56 -65.30 26.56
C GLN A 250 -30.02 -64.00 27.18
N SER A 251 -28.88 -63.50 26.73
CA SER A 251 -28.30 -62.24 27.20
C SER A 251 -29.19 -61.04 26.88
N ALA A 252 -29.78 -60.99 25.68
CA ALA A 252 -30.73 -59.96 25.30
C ALA A 252 -32.03 -60.05 26.12
N SER A 253 -32.54 -61.26 26.37
CA SER A 253 -33.70 -61.47 27.24
C SER A 253 -33.43 -61.04 28.69
N GLN A 254 -32.23 -61.31 29.20
CA GLN A 254 -31.78 -60.84 30.52
C GLN A 254 -31.61 -59.32 30.56
N LEU A 255 -31.08 -58.71 29.50
CA LEU A 255 -30.93 -57.26 29.39
C LEU A 255 -32.30 -56.58 29.36
N ILE A 256 -33.23 -57.04 28.52
CA ILE A 256 -34.62 -56.56 28.51
C ILE A 256 -35.20 -56.65 29.92
N LYS A 257 -35.09 -57.81 30.58
CA LYS A 257 -35.63 -58.01 31.93
C LYS A 257 -35.03 -57.05 32.96
N LYS A 258 -33.73 -56.75 32.85
CA LYS A 258 -33.03 -55.77 33.71
C LYS A 258 -33.41 -54.32 33.40
N THR A 259 -33.77 -54.00 32.15
CA THR A 259 -34.09 -52.64 31.71
C THR A 259 -35.57 -52.28 31.84
N ILE A 260 -36.49 -53.26 31.99
CA ILE A 260 -37.93 -53.03 32.25
C ILE A 260 -38.20 -51.99 33.35
N PRO A 261 -37.55 -52.04 34.53
CA PRO A 261 -37.74 -51.02 35.58
C PRO A 261 -37.37 -49.60 35.14
N LEU A 262 -36.40 -49.45 34.24
CA LEU A 262 -35.93 -48.15 33.71
C LEU A 262 -36.82 -47.60 32.59
N LEU A 263 -37.47 -48.50 31.83
CA LEU A 263 -38.45 -48.14 30.80
C LEU A 263 -39.74 -47.58 31.39
N ASN A 264 -40.08 -48.04 32.60
CA ASN A 264 -41.25 -47.60 33.35
C ASN A 264 -40.95 -46.44 34.31
N HIS A 265 -39.75 -45.85 34.23
CA HIS A 265 -39.34 -44.77 35.10
C HIS A 265 -39.71 -43.40 34.50
N PHE A 266 -40.39 -42.54 35.27
CA PHE A 266 -41.01 -41.29 34.80
C PHE A 266 -40.24 -40.02 35.17
N LEU A 267 -39.30 -40.08 36.13
CA LEU A 267 -38.47 -38.94 36.51
C LEU A 267 -37.23 -38.84 35.62
N ALA A 268 -36.91 -37.61 35.21
CA ALA A 268 -35.76 -37.32 34.37
C ALA A 268 -34.50 -37.14 35.23
N GLU A 269 -33.76 -38.24 35.42
CA GLU A 269 -32.47 -38.23 36.11
C GLU A 269 -31.34 -38.61 35.16
N MET A 270 -30.19 -37.96 35.31
CA MET A 270 -29.02 -38.22 34.49
C MET A 270 -28.53 -39.66 34.62
N GLU A 271 -28.69 -40.25 35.80
CA GLU A 271 -28.35 -41.65 36.05
C GLU A 271 -29.22 -42.60 35.22
N ILE A 272 -30.52 -42.33 35.11
CA ILE A 272 -31.45 -43.11 34.29
C ILE A 272 -31.13 -42.96 32.80
N GLN A 273 -30.82 -41.74 32.34
CA GLN A 273 -30.36 -41.50 30.97
C GLN A 273 -29.06 -42.26 30.67
N ALA A 274 -28.11 -42.29 31.61
CA ALA A 274 -26.86 -43.02 31.46
C ALA A 274 -27.11 -44.54 31.40
N GLN A 275 -27.91 -45.08 32.31
CA GLN A 275 -28.28 -46.51 32.34
C GLN A 275 -29.09 -46.92 31.11
N LEU A 276 -30.00 -46.07 30.61
CA LEU A 276 -30.73 -46.30 29.35
C LEU A 276 -29.83 -46.21 28.12
N ASN A 277 -28.90 -45.25 28.07
CA ASN A 277 -27.91 -45.17 27.00
C ASN A 277 -27.03 -46.42 26.97
N GLU A 278 -26.57 -46.88 28.13
CA GLU A 278 -25.79 -48.10 28.25
C GLU A 278 -26.61 -49.31 27.81
N ALA A 279 -27.86 -49.43 28.27
CA ALA A 279 -28.75 -50.50 27.85
C ALA A 279 -29.05 -50.45 26.34
N ILE A 280 -29.28 -49.28 25.75
CA ILE A 280 -29.48 -49.11 24.31
C ILE A 280 -28.23 -49.49 23.53
N LEU A 281 -27.05 -49.09 24.00
CA LEU A 281 -25.79 -49.43 23.37
C LEU A 281 -25.57 -50.95 23.41
N GLN A 282 -25.76 -51.56 24.59
CA GLN A 282 -25.67 -53.01 24.78
C GLN A 282 -26.69 -53.74 23.90
N MET A 283 -27.95 -53.28 23.86
CA MET A 283 -29.01 -53.90 23.06
C MET A 283 -28.82 -53.69 21.55
N THR A 284 -28.31 -52.54 21.13
CA THR A 284 -27.96 -52.27 19.72
C THR A 284 -26.83 -53.20 19.29
N ASN A 285 -25.79 -53.33 20.10
CA ASN A 285 -24.66 -54.22 19.82
C ASN A 285 -25.10 -55.69 19.83
N LEU A 286 -25.93 -56.10 20.79
CA LEU A 286 -26.53 -57.43 20.83
C LEU A 286 -27.37 -57.69 19.58
N ASN A 287 -28.29 -56.80 19.20
CA ASN A 287 -29.11 -56.95 18.00
C ASN A 287 -28.28 -56.99 16.72
N GLN A 288 -27.24 -56.17 16.60
CA GLN A 288 -26.33 -56.19 15.45
C GLN A 288 -25.56 -57.50 15.38
N THR A 289 -25.09 -58.00 16.53
CA THR A 289 -24.37 -59.26 16.64
C THR A 289 -25.30 -60.44 16.34
N GLN A 290 -26.51 -60.44 16.90
CA GLN A 290 -27.56 -61.42 16.65
C GLN A 290 -28.01 -61.42 15.19
N GLU A 291 -28.21 -60.25 14.56
CA GLU A 291 -28.59 -60.18 13.14
C GLU A 291 -27.48 -60.65 12.22
N ARG A 292 -26.23 -60.22 12.46
CA ARG A 292 -25.07 -60.72 11.71
C ARG A 292 -24.94 -62.23 11.85
N LEU A 293 -25.11 -62.75 13.06
CA LEU A 293 -25.02 -64.18 13.33
C LEU A 293 -26.19 -64.95 12.71
N ARG A 294 -27.42 -64.42 12.81
CA ARG A 294 -28.63 -64.96 12.17
C ARG A 294 -28.47 -65.05 10.66
N ILE A 295 -28.06 -63.95 10.01
CA ILE A 295 -27.84 -63.94 8.56
C ILE A 295 -26.77 -64.97 8.20
N LYS A 296 -25.64 -65.01 8.91
CA LYS A 296 -24.59 -66.02 8.70
C LYS A 296 -25.11 -67.45 8.86
N ILE A 297 -25.94 -67.72 9.86
CA ILE A 297 -26.54 -69.05 10.08
C ILE A 297 -27.48 -69.41 8.93
N LEU A 298 -28.32 -68.48 8.47
CA LEU A 298 -29.26 -68.71 7.38
C LEU A 298 -28.55 -68.87 6.02
N GLU A 299 -27.51 -68.08 5.76
CA GLU A 299 -26.66 -68.22 4.57
C GLU A 299 -25.91 -69.56 4.60
N ARG A 300 -25.36 -69.94 5.76
CA ARG A 300 -24.70 -71.23 5.95
C ARG A 300 -25.68 -72.38 5.81
N GLN A 301 -26.91 -72.25 6.31
CA GLN A 301 -27.99 -73.22 6.10
C GLN A 301 -28.31 -73.38 4.61
N ALA A 302 -28.54 -72.28 3.90
CA ALA A 302 -28.83 -72.30 2.46
C ALA A 302 -27.70 -72.94 1.64
N MET A 303 -26.44 -72.76 2.07
CA MET A 303 -25.29 -73.39 1.45
C MET A 303 -25.22 -74.91 1.71
N LEU A 304 -25.46 -75.34 2.95
CA LEU A 304 -25.27 -76.73 3.37
C LEU A 304 -26.47 -77.63 3.02
N GLN A 305 -27.67 -77.05 2.88
CA GLN A 305 -28.89 -77.80 2.62
C GLN A 305 -28.89 -78.45 1.22
N SER A 306 -29.34 -79.71 1.17
CA SER A 306 -29.55 -80.46 -0.07
C SER A 306 -30.92 -80.13 -0.65
N ASN A 307 -31.00 -79.89 -1.96
CA ASN A 307 -32.27 -79.70 -2.67
C ASN A 307 -32.76 -80.99 -3.34
N ALA A 308 -31.95 -82.06 -3.33
CA ALA A 308 -32.26 -83.35 -3.91
C ALA A 308 -33.51 -84.01 -3.30
N GLY A 309 -34.48 -84.35 -4.16
CA GLY A 309 -35.69 -85.08 -3.78
C GLY A 309 -35.55 -86.60 -3.89
N ASN A 310 -34.44 -87.10 -4.44
CA ASN A 310 -34.17 -88.52 -4.64
C ASN A 310 -32.65 -88.87 -4.50
N PRO A 311 -32.29 -90.16 -4.35
CA PRO A 311 -30.90 -90.59 -4.15
C PRO A 311 -29.94 -90.32 -5.32
N GLU A 312 -30.43 -90.26 -6.56
CA GLU A 312 -29.61 -89.98 -7.74
C GLU A 312 -29.22 -88.50 -7.84
N GLU A 313 -30.14 -87.60 -7.52
CA GLU A 313 -29.88 -86.16 -7.40
C GLU A 313 -28.89 -85.86 -6.28
N LEU A 314 -29.00 -86.56 -5.14
CA LEU A 314 -28.03 -86.43 -4.04
C LEU A 314 -26.62 -86.83 -4.46
N LYS A 315 -26.48 -87.89 -5.27
CA LYS A 315 -25.20 -88.34 -5.82
C LYS A 315 -24.61 -87.31 -6.80
N LYS A 316 -25.44 -86.71 -7.66
CA LYS A 316 -25.02 -85.60 -8.54
C LYS A 316 -24.58 -84.36 -7.74
N GLU A 317 -25.31 -83.99 -6.68
CA GLU A 317 -24.91 -82.88 -5.80
C GLU A 317 -23.59 -83.16 -5.07
N LEU A 318 -23.34 -84.41 -4.68
CA LEU A 318 -22.10 -84.85 -4.05
C LEU A 318 -20.90 -84.76 -5.01
N ASP A 319 -21.04 -85.19 -6.26
CA ASP A 319 -19.99 -85.07 -7.29
C ASP A 319 -19.70 -83.59 -7.62
N LEU A 320 -20.74 -82.74 -7.67
CA LEU A 320 -20.57 -81.29 -7.81
C LEU A 320 -19.84 -80.66 -6.61
N ALA A 321 -20.14 -81.10 -5.38
CA ALA A 321 -19.45 -80.62 -4.18
C ALA A 321 -17.97 -81.06 -4.14
N LYS A 322 -17.65 -82.29 -4.58
CA LYS A 322 -16.26 -82.74 -4.77
C LYS A 322 -15.51 -81.88 -5.76
N ASN A 323 -16.12 -81.58 -6.91
CA ASN A 323 -15.52 -80.69 -7.92
C ASN A 323 -15.32 -79.26 -7.39
N LYS A 324 -16.28 -78.71 -6.65
CA LYS A 324 -16.14 -77.39 -6.02
C LYS A 324 -15.02 -77.35 -4.98
N LEU A 325 -14.91 -78.38 -4.14
CA LEU A 325 -13.80 -78.49 -3.19
C LEU A 325 -12.45 -78.60 -3.91
N LYS A 326 -12.36 -79.40 -4.98
CA LYS A 326 -11.15 -79.53 -5.79
C LYS A 326 -10.70 -78.17 -6.35
N ILE A 327 -11.61 -77.40 -6.93
CA ILE A 327 -11.32 -76.04 -7.45
C ILE A 327 -10.90 -75.09 -6.32
N ALA A 328 -11.57 -75.14 -5.16
CA ALA A 328 -11.25 -74.29 -4.02
C ALA A 328 -9.85 -74.60 -3.44
N LEU A 329 -9.52 -75.90 -3.31
CA LEU A 329 -8.19 -76.36 -2.91
C LEU A 329 -7.14 -75.92 -3.93
N GLU A 330 -7.37 -76.15 -5.22
CA GLU A 330 -6.45 -75.72 -6.28
C GLU A 330 -6.17 -74.21 -6.22
N CYS A 331 -7.21 -73.38 -6.12
CA CYS A 331 -7.06 -71.94 -6.02
C CYS A 331 -6.29 -71.49 -4.77
N PHE A 332 -6.59 -72.10 -3.62
CA PHE A 332 -5.87 -71.82 -2.37
C PHE A 332 -4.40 -72.22 -2.50
N LEU A 333 -4.12 -73.44 -2.95
CA LEU A 333 -2.76 -74.02 -3.03
C LEU A 333 -1.89 -73.32 -4.08
N LEU A 334 -2.45 -72.93 -5.23
CA LEU A 334 -1.75 -72.12 -6.22
C LEU A 334 -1.43 -70.71 -5.70
N THR A 335 -2.25 -70.16 -4.80
CA THR A 335 -1.92 -68.89 -4.15
C THR A 335 -0.88 -69.10 -3.05
N PHE A 336 -1.04 -70.15 -2.24
CA PHE A 336 -0.14 -70.55 -1.16
C PHE A 336 1.29 -70.80 -1.64
N SER A 337 1.47 -71.58 -2.70
CA SER A 337 2.78 -71.89 -3.30
C SER A 337 3.59 -70.67 -3.75
N THR A 338 2.92 -69.52 -3.94
CA THR A 338 3.59 -68.26 -4.31
C THR A 338 3.97 -67.40 -3.11
N ILE A 339 3.61 -67.79 -1.88
CA ILE A 339 3.90 -67.06 -0.66
C ILE A 339 5.29 -67.47 -0.15
N ASN A 340 6.20 -66.51 -0.04
CA ASN A 340 7.53 -66.73 0.49
C ASN A 340 7.75 -65.92 1.77
N LEU A 341 7.79 -66.59 2.92
CA LEU A 341 7.94 -66.00 4.26
C LEU A 341 9.34 -66.27 4.83
N GLY A 342 10.37 -65.86 4.08
CA GLY A 342 11.76 -66.24 4.34
C GLY A 342 12.44 -65.59 5.56
N ASP A 343 11.99 -64.41 6.03
CA ASP A 343 12.62 -63.71 7.15
C ASP A 343 11.97 -64.03 8.51
N LYS A 344 12.51 -65.05 9.19
CA LYS A 344 12.03 -65.50 10.51
C LYS A 344 12.32 -64.53 11.67
N LYS A 345 12.94 -63.37 11.42
CA LYS A 345 13.14 -62.33 12.43
C LYS A 345 12.09 -61.21 12.37
N ASP A 346 11.39 -61.09 11.25
CA ASP A 346 10.36 -60.07 11.06
C ASP A 346 9.05 -60.44 11.80
N ARG A 347 8.54 -59.52 12.61
CA ARG A 347 7.34 -59.72 13.45
C ARG A 347 6.11 -60.05 12.61
N ASP A 348 5.97 -59.40 11.46
CA ASP A 348 4.81 -59.55 10.58
C ASP A 348 4.87 -60.90 9.84
N THR A 349 6.07 -61.30 9.40
CA THR A 349 6.34 -62.63 8.80
C THR A 349 6.05 -63.77 9.77
N LEU A 350 6.43 -63.64 11.04
CA LEU A 350 6.09 -64.61 12.10
C LEU A 350 4.58 -64.72 12.34
N PHE A 351 3.87 -63.59 12.31
CA PHE A 351 2.41 -63.56 12.45
C PHE A 351 1.72 -64.33 11.32
N PHE A 352 2.08 -64.06 10.06
CA PHE A 352 1.49 -64.76 8.91
C PHE A 352 1.87 -66.24 8.86
N THR A 353 3.11 -66.59 9.23
CA THR A 353 3.54 -67.99 9.31
C THR A 353 2.71 -68.78 10.31
N LYS A 354 2.47 -68.20 11.50
CA LYS A 354 1.62 -68.81 12.52
C LYS A 354 0.17 -68.96 12.03
N GLN A 355 -0.40 -67.91 11.43
CA GLN A 355 -1.77 -67.92 10.92
C GLN A 355 -1.97 -68.96 9.81
N LEU A 356 -1.04 -69.06 8.86
CA LEU A 356 -1.08 -70.06 7.78
C LEU A 356 -0.89 -71.47 8.32
N THR A 357 0.00 -71.67 9.29
CA THR A 357 0.22 -72.97 9.93
C THR A 357 -1.04 -73.45 10.66
N GLU A 358 -1.65 -72.60 11.48
CA GLU A 358 -2.91 -72.92 12.17
C GLU A 358 -4.01 -73.28 11.17
N PHE A 359 -4.12 -72.56 10.06
CA PHE A 359 -5.11 -72.82 9.02
C PHE A 359 -4.85 -74.12 8.24
N ILE A 360 -3.58 -74.45 7.96
CA ILE A 360 -3.19 -75.74 7.34
C ILE A 360 -3.59 -76.89 8.25
N GLU A 361 -3.28 -76.83 9.55
CA GLU A 361 -3.67 -77.88 10.50
C GLU A 361 -5.19 -78.06 10.55
N GLU A 362 -5.93 -76.96 10.47
CA GLU A 362 -7.39 -76.97 10.45
C GLU A 362 -7.94 -77.67 9.19
N ILE A 363 -7.44 -77.31 8.00
CA ILE A 363 -7.85 -77.94 6.73
C ILE A 363 -7.46 -79.42 6.68
N ILE A 364 -6.27 -79.78 7.15
CA ILE A 364 -5.81 -81.17 7.15
C ILE A 364 -6.69 -82.01 8.08
N THR A 365 -7.06 -81.49 9.25
CA THR A 365 -7.99 -82.17 10.16
C THR A 365 -9.34 -82.40 9.51
N ASP A 366 -9.87 -81.40 8.80
CA ASP A 366 -11.15 -81.50 8.10
C ASP A 366 -11.11 -82.51 6.93
N LEU A 367 -10.00 -82.56 6.18
CA LEU A 367 -9.79 -83.55 5.09
C LEU A 367 -9.66 -85.00 5.61
N GLN A 368 -9.19 -85.20 6.84
CA GLN A 368 -9.02 -86.52 7.46
C GLN A 368 -10.27 -87.05 8.15
N ALA A 369 -11.40 -86.35 8.05
CA ALA A 369 -12.63 -86.80 8.67
C ALA A 369 -13.05 -88.19 8.16
N LYS A 370 -13.36 -89.09 9.11
CA LYS A 370 -13.64 -90.52 8.85
C LYS A 370 -14.74 -90.74 7.82
N ASP A 371 -15.69 -89.81 7.70
CA ASP A 371 -16.85 -89.91 6.82
C ASP A 371 -16.56 -89.54 5.36
N LEU A 372 -15.46 -88.85 5.04
CA LEU A 372 -15.15 -88.37 3.68
C LEU A 372 -14.51 -89.44 2.77
N SER A 373 -14.00 -90.53 3.32
CA SER A 373 -13.35 -91.64 2.58
C SER A 373 -12.23 -91.19 1.62
N LEU A 374 -11.46 -90.17 1.99
CA LEU A 374 -10.30 -89.67 1.23
C LEU A 374 -9.00 -90.39 1.64
N ASN A 375 -7.98 -90.36 0.77
CA ASN A 375 -6.70 -91.02 1.02
C ASN A 375 -5.91 -90.33 2.13
N THR A 376 -5.91 -90.92 3.33
CA THR A 376 -5.31 -90.36 4.55
C THR A 376 -3.78 -90.33 4.53
N GLN A 377 -3.13 -91.22 3.78
CA GLN A 377 -1.67 -91.23 3.63
C GLN A 377 -1.19 -90.04 2.81
N GLU A 378 -1.87 -89.76 1.68
CA GLU A 378 -1.57 -88.61 0.81
C GLU A 378 -1.82 -87.27 1.52
N ILE A 379 -2.89 -87.18 2.33
CA ILE A 379 -3.17 -85.98 3.13
C ILE A 379 -2.04 -85.69 4.14
N GLN A 380 -1.49 -86.72 4.79
CA GLN A 380 -0.36 -86.55 5.72
C GLN A 380 0.94 -86.19 4.97
N GLY A 381 1.21 -86.81 3.82
CA GLY A 381 2.35 -86.46 2.97
C GLY A 381 2.29 -85.00 2.52
N PHE A 382 1.11 -84.53 2.12
CA PHE A 382 0.90 -83.15 1.67
C PHE A 382 0.95 -82.13 2.80
N ARG A 383 0.45 -82.46 4.01
CA ARG A 383 0.64 -81.63 5.22
C ARG A 383 2.12 -81.33 5.46
N ILE A 384 2.97 -82.35 5.35
CA ILE A 384 4.42 -82.19 5.55
C ILE A 384 5.00 -81.22 4.51
N GLN A 385 4.63 -81.36 3.24
CA GLN A 385 5.09 -80.48 2.17
C GLN A 385 4.64 -79.03 2.38
N LEU A 386 3.38 -78.79 2.80
CA LEU A 386 2.87 -77.44 3.07
C LEU A 386 3.59 -76.77 4.26
N LEU A 387 3.90 -77.51 5.33
CA LEU A 387 4.65 -76.98 6.46
C LEU A 387 6.13 -76.72 6.11
N GLN A 388 6.75 -77.59 5.31
CA GLN A 388 8.11 -77.40 4.80
C GLN A 388 8.21 -76.19 3.86
N HIS A 389 7.17 -75.89 3.08
CA HIS A 389 7.10 -74.66 2.27
C HIS A 389 7.18 -73.38 3.11
N LEU A 390 6.58 -73.39 4.31
CA LEU A 390 6.66 -72.29 5.28
C LEU A 390 7.95 -72.34 6.12
N GLY A 391 8.80 -73.36 5.93
CA GLY A 391 9.97 -73.60 6.77
C GLY A 391 9.63 -73.99 8.21
N GLU A 392 8.43 -74.51 8.46
CA GLU A 392 7.97 -74.95 9.78
C GLU A 392 8.23 -76.45 10.01
N LYS A 393 8.33 -76.84 11.29
CA LYS A 393 8.66 -78.22 11.66
C LYS A 393 7.47 -79.14 11.41
N ALA A 394 7.63 -80.11 10.51
CA ALA A 394 6.60 -81.11 10.21
C ALA A 394 6.28 -82.07 11.39
N HIS A 395 7.27 -82.30 12.27
CA HIS A 395 7.15 -83.16 13.46
C HIS A 395 7.76 -82.51 14.71
N TRP A 396 7.14 -82.75 15.87
CA TRP A 396 7.57 -82.21 17.17
C TRP A 396 8.99 -82.64 17.60
N TYR A 397 9.51 -83.74 17.05
CA TYR A 397 10.84 -84.29 17.31
C TYR A 397 11.92 -83.87 16.29
N SER A 398 11.61 -82.96 15.35
CA SER A 398 12.60 -82.48 14.37
C SER A 398 13.58 -81.50 15.04
N VAL A 399 14.82 -81.93 15.27
CA VAL A 399 15.84 -81.17 16.02
C VAL A 399 16.55 -80.12 15.15
N ASN A 400 16.67 -80.36 13.84
CA ASN A 400 17.30 -79.43 12.89
C ASN A 400 16.31 -78.41 12.32
N ALA A 401 16.80 -77.25 11.87
CA ALA A 401 16.00 -76.30 11.10
C ALA A 401 15.52 -76.99 9.80
N PRO A 402 14.21 -77.04 9.51
CA PRO A 402 13.70 -77.70 8.32
C PRO A 402 14.20 -76.98 7.07
N GLU A 403 14.64 -77.76 6.07
CA GLU A 403 15.02 -77.25 4.76
C GLU A 403 13.76 -76.81 4.01
N ILE A 404 13.72 -75.56 3.53
CA ILE A 404 12.55 -75.01 2.84
C ILE A 404 12.42 -75.72 1.50
N GLN A 405 11.33 -76.47 1.31
CA GLN A 405 10.99 -77.11 0.05
C GLN A 405 9.79 -76.40 -0.59
N PRO A 406 9.94 -75.80 -1.79
CA PRO A 406 8.84 -75.13 -2.45
C PRO A 406 7.80 -76.13 -2.94
N VAL A 407 6.51 -75.86 -2.69
CA VAL A 407 5.41 -76.61 -3.30
C VAL A 407 5.18 -76.04 -4.69
N ASP A 408 5.34 -76.85 -5.73
CA ASP A 408 5.12 -76.44 -7.12
C ASP A 408 3.76 -76.92 -7.65
N LYS A 409 3.45 -76.53 -8.89
CA LYS A 409 2.19 -76.92 -9.53
C LYS A 409 2.08 -78.43 -9.76
N ALA A 410 3.19 -79.12 -10.02
CA ALA A 410 3.19 -80.57 -10.22
C ALA A 410 2.84 -81.31 -8.92
N ASN A 411 3.41 -80.88 -7.78
CA ASN A 411 3.04 -81.38 -6.45
C ASN A 411 1.55 -81.19 -6.14
N ILE A 412 0.98 -80.03 -6.49
CA ILE A 412 -0.44 -79.71 -6.28
C ILE A 412 -1.33 -80.58 -7.16
N ASP A 413 -1.02 -80.69 -8.46
CA ASP A 413 -1.79 -81.47 -9.43
C ASP A 413 -1.76 -82.98 -9.10
N GLU A 414 -0.63 -83.48 -8.63
CA GLU A 414 -0.46 -84.85 -8.13
C GLU A 414 -1.33 -85.10 -6.90
N PHE A 415 -1.21 -84.25 -5.86
CA PHE A 415 -2.04 -84.35 -4.65
C PHE A 415 -3.54 -84.32 -4.96
N LEU A 416 -4.00 -83.36 -5.77
CA LEU A 416 -5.42 -83.24 -6.13
C LEU A 416 -5.93 -84.42 -6.97
N THR A 417 -5.05 -85.10 -7.70
CA THR A 417 -5.40 -86.29 -8.48
C THR A 417 -5.50 -87.53 -7.59
N GLU A 418 -4.55 -87.74 -6.68
CA GLU A 418 -4.54 -88.87 -5.74
C GLU A 418 -5.61 -88.75 -4.65
N LEU A 419 -5.91 -87.54 -4.17
CA LEU A 419 -6.86 -87.28 -3.08
C LEU A 419 -8.27 -87.82 -3.36
N PHE A 420 -8.73 -87.74 -4.62
CA PHE A 420 -10.07 -88.14 -5.03
C PHE A 420 -10.13 -89.52 -5.73
N LYS A 421 -9.04 -90.30 -5.75
CA LYS A 421 -9.07 -91.67 -6.26
C LYS A 421 -9.87 -92.60 -5.34
N PRO A 422 -10.66 -93.54 -5.87
CA PRO A 422 -11.40 -94.50 -5.06
C PRO A 422 -10.45 -95.45 -4.33
N VAL A 423 -10.53 -95.50 -2.99
CA VAL A 423 -9.71 -96.39 -2.16
C VAL A 423 -10.17 -97.85 -2.34
N PRO A 424 -9.31 -98.79 -2.76
CA PRO A 424 -9.67 -100.21 -2.87
C PRO A 424 -9.82 -100.86 -1.50
N ALA A 425 -10.90 -101.63 -1.30
CA ALA A 425 -11.34 -102.23 -0.03
C ALA A 425 -10.45 -103.39 0.52
N THR A 426 -9.14 -103.41 0.28
CA THR A 426 -8.28 -104.58 0.59
C THR A 426 -7.02 -104.31 1.41
N VAL A 427 -6.85 -103.14 2.02
CA VAL A 427 -5.69 -102.89 2.90
C VAL A 427 -6.13 -102.66 4.35
N ILE A 428 -6.63 -103.73 4.97
CA ILE A 428 -6.59 -103.90 6.43
C ILE A 428 -5.60 -105.02 6.71
N ALA A 429 -4.32 -104.68 6.86
CA ALA A 429 -3.33 -105.43 7.64
C ALA A 429 -1.98 -104.69 7.58
N PRO A 430 -1.41 -104.22 8.72
CA PRO A 430 0.02 -103.97 8.76
C PRO A 430 0.73 -105.30 8.98
N THR A 431 1.40 -105.80 7.95
CA THR A 431 2.42 -106.83 8.08
C THR A 431 3.56 -106.28 8.94
N ARG A 432 3.78 -106.94 10.08
CA ARG A 432 4.96 -106.79 10.95
C ARG A 432 6.24 -106.92 10.12
N THR A 433 7.06 -105.88 10.13
CA THR A 433 8.48 -105.92 10.53
C THR A 433 8.98 -104.49 10.73
N ASP A 434 9.76 -104.29 11.78
CA ASP A 434 10.47 -103.07 12.19
C ASP A 434 9.68 -102.01 12.97
N ILE A 435 9.27 -102.39 14.19
CA ILE A 435 9.11 -101.44 15.31
C ILE A 435 9.80 -102.04 16.54
N THR A 436 11.05 -101.67 16.75
CA THR A 436 11.68 -101.69 18.08
C THR A 436 12.34 -100.34 18.31
N ALA A 437 11.54 -99.39 18.83
CA ALA A 437 11.90 -98.50 19.94
C ALA A 437 10.84 -97.39 20.06
N ASN A 438 10.35 -97.19 21.29
CA ASN A 438 9.54 -96.07 21.79
C ASN A 438 8.06 -96.01 21.39
N LEU A 439 7.21 -96.59 22.24
CA LEU A 439 5.90 -96.02 22.60
C LEU A 439 5.39 -96.64 23.91
N ALA A 440 5.64 -95.97 25.02
CA ALA A 440 4.97 -96.22 26.29
C ALA A 440 3.91 -95.12 26.50
N PHE A 441 2.74 -95.23 25.86
CA PHE A 441 1.51 -94.53 26.30
C PHE A 441 0.24 -94.99 25.56
N ILE A 442 -0.11 -96.28 25.60
CA ILE A 442 -1.45 -96.73 25.19
C ILE A 442 -1.92 -97.84 26.13
N LYS A 443 -2.55 -97.46 27.24
CA LYS A 443 -3.28 -98.39 28.12
C LYS A 443 -4.81 -98.34 27.90
N ASP A 444 -5.30 -97.45 27.04
CA ASP A 444 -6.74 -97.25 26.78
C ASP A 444 -7.25 -97.77 25.42
N ALA A 445 -6.38 -98.30 24.55
CA ALA A 445 -6.84 -98.81 23.24
C ALA A 445 -7.65 -100.12 23.30
N LYS A 446 -7.63 -100.86 24.41
CA LYS A 446 -8.41 -102.10 24.52
C LYS A 446 -9.92 -101.85 24.59
N LYS A 447 -10.35 -100.69 25.11
CA LYS A 447 -11.77 -100.31 25.17
C LYS A 447 -12.29 -99.79 23.82
N LEU A 448 -11.41 -99.21 23.00
CA LEU A 448 -11.71 -98.77 21.63
C LEU A 448 -11.92 -99.93 20.65
N PHE A 449 -11.29 -101.08 20.86
CA PHE A 449 -11.47 -102.25 20.01
C PHE A 449 -12.80 -102.98 20.27
N ASP A 450 -13.28 -103.00 21.52
CA ASP A 450 -14.55 -103.64 21.88
C ASP A 450 -15.78 -102.81 21.43
N ASP A 451 -15.67 -101.47 21.38
CA ASP A 451 -16.70 -100.59 20.81
C ASP A 451 -16.70 -100.59 19.26
N PHE A 452 -15.59 -100.96 18.61
CA PHE A 452 -15.49 -101.01 17.14
C PHE A 452 -16.25 -102.20 16.52
N ILE A 453 -16.50 -103.26 17.30
CA ILE A 453 -17.22 -104.46 16.84
C ILE A 453 -18.74 -104.35 17.07
N ASN A 454 -19.21 -103.41 17.91
CA ASN A 454 -20.63 -103.24 18.26
C ASN A 454 -21.23 -101.90 17.79
N THR A 455 -21.09 -101.57 16.50
CA THR A 455 -21.99 -100.59 15.87
C THR A 455 -22.78 -101.23 14.73
N ASN A 456 -24.11 -101.23 14.91
CA ASN A 456 -25.09 -101.72 13.95
C ASN A 456 -24.83 -101.17 12.53
N PRO A 457 -24.80 -102.02 11.49
CA PRO A 457 -24.82 -101.57 10.10
C PRO A 457 -26.26 -101.21 9.72
N ALA A 458 -26.71 -100.03 10.15
CA ALA A 458 -28.02 -99.50 9.77
C ALA A 458 -28.05 -97.96 9.80
N GLU A 459 -27.06 -97.30 9.22
CA GLU A 459 -27.27 -95.96 8.64
C GLU A 459 -27.53 -96.16 7.13
N GLY A 460 -28.70 -95.75 6.65
CA GLY A 460 -29.04 -95.85 5.23
C GLY A 460 -28.03 -95.06 4.39
N SER A 461 -27.64 -95.57 3.22
CA SER A 461 -26.67 -94.91 2.32
C SER A 461 -26.93 -93.42 2.04
N GLU A 462 -28.18 -92.97 2.21
CA GLU A 462 -28.62 -91.59 2.05
C GLU A 462 -28.13 -90.65 3.19
N THR A 463 -28.09 -91.10 4.45
CA THR A 463 -27.65 -90.27 5.59
C THR A 463 -26.14 -90.02 5.54
N LEU A 464 -25.37 -91.04 5.16
CA LEU A 464 -23.93 -90.92 4.95
C LEU A 464 -23.60 -89.97 3.78
N ASN A 465 -24.32 -90.06 2.66
CA ASN A 465 -24.13 -89.15 1.51
C ASN A 465 -24.48 -87.69 1.85
N LYS A 466 -25.54 -87.46 2.64
CA LYS A 466 -25.90 -86.11 3.13
C LYS A 466 -24.80 -85.54 4.05
N LYS A 467 -24.27 -86.36 4.96
CA LYS A 467 -23.14 -85.99 5.83
C LYS A 467 -21.90 -85.61 5.02
N GLN A 468 -21.52 -86.42 4.04
CA GLN A 468 -20.41 -86.14 3.13
C GLN A 468 -20.60 -84.84 2.33
N LEU A 469 -21.80 -84.60 1.81
CA LEU A 469 -22.13 -83.38 1.07
C LEU A 469 -21.91 -82.11 1.91
N ILE A 470 -22.38 -82.12 3.16
CA ILE A 470 -22.23 -81.01 4.12
C ILE A 470 -20.75 -80.75 4.40
N MET A 471 -19.97 -81.80 4.69
CA MET A 471 -18.54 -81.67 4.98
C MET A 471 -17.74 -81.11 3.79
N LEU A 472 -18.03 -81.57 2.57
CA LEU A 472 -17.37 -81.09 1.35
C LEU A 472 -17.69 -79.62 1.08
N ARG A 473 -18.95 -79.19 1.23
CA ARG A 473 -19.36 -77.78 1.06
C ARG A 473 -18.75 -76.89 2.15
N SER A 474 -18.76 -77.35 3.39
CA SER A 474 -18.21 -76.61 4.54
C SER A 474 -16.72 -76.33 4.37
N LEU A 475 -15.96 -77.33 3.91
CA LEU A 475 -14.53 -77.21 3.65
C LEU A 475 -14.20 -76.32 2.44
N ALA A 476 -14.98 -76.42 1.35
CA ALA A 476 -14.80 -75.57 0.18
C ALA A 476 -14.98 -74.08 0.53
N ASP A 477 -15.97 -73.74 1.35
CA ASP A 477 -16.20 -72.38 1.82
C ASP A 477 -15.07 -71.82 2.68
N LYS A 478 -14.55 -72.67 3.57
CA LYS A 478 -13.44 -72.36 4.47
C LYS A 478 -12.18 -71.97 3.69
N LEU A 479 -11.89 -72.72 2.63
CA LEU A 479 -10.78 -72.43 1.71
C LEU A 479 -10.99 -71.11 0.94
N THR A 480 -12.22 -70.84 0.49
CA THR A 480 -12.51 -69.61 -0.29
C THR A 480 -12.58 -68.34 0.57
N SER A 481 -12.91 -68.45 1.85
CA SER A 481 -13.08 -67.30 2.76
C SER A 481 -11.78 -66.84 3.43
N PHE A 482 -10.72 -67.66 3.40
CA PHE A 482 -9.43 -67.31 3.98
C PHE A 482 -8.66 -66.27 3.14
N GLN A 483 -8.08 -65.26 3.79
CA GLN A 483 -7.50 -64.06 3.16
C GLN A 483 -6.11 -64.29 2.51
N ILE A 484 -5.88 -65.43 1.88
CA ILE A 484 -4.56 -65.81 1.35
C ILE A 484 -3.99 -64.83 0.32
N LYS A 485 -4.85 -64.19 -0.48
CA LYS A 485 -4.44 -63.17 -1.45
C LYS A 485 -3.91 -61.89 -0.79
N GLN A 486 -4.45 -61.51 0.37
CA GLN A 486 -3.99 -60.32 1.10
C GLN A 486 -2.64 -60.58 1.76
N ILE A 487 -2.42 -61.79 2.31
CA ILE A 487 -1.12 -62.22 2.83
C ILE A 487 -0.07 -62.20 1.72
N LYS A 488 -0.39 -62.74 0.53
CA LYS A 488 0.50 -62.69 -0.64
C LYS A 488 0.92 -61.28 -1.03
N ASN A 489 -0.02 -60.33 -1.03
CA ASN A 489 0.21 -58.96 -1.49
C ASN A 489 0.79 -58.04 -0.40
N TYR A 490 0.92 -58.52 0.84
CA TYR A 490 1.34 -57.73 1.99
C TYR A 490 2.70 -57.05 1.79
N HIS A 491 3.70 -57.81 1.33
CA HIS A 491 5.05 -57.27 1.13
C HIS A 491 5.09 -56.17 0.06
N ILE A 492 4.35 -56.35 -1.04
CA ILE A 492 4.24 -55.34 -2.11
C ILE A 492 3.62 -54.04 -1.59
N LEU A 493 2.56 -54.15 -0.79
CA LEU A 493 1.90 -52.98 -0.19
C LEU A 493 2.76 -52.31 0.87
N LYS A 494 3.54 -53.07 1.65
CA LYS A 494 4.52 -52.55 2.61
C LYS A 494 5.61 -51.74 1.90
N ASP A 495 6.12 -52.22 0.77
CA ASP A 495 7.10 -51.50 -0.05
C ASP A 495 6.51 -50.20 -0.63
N ILE A 496 5.26 -50.22 -1.10
CA ILE A 496 4.56 -49.02 -1.58
C ILE A 496 4.42 -47.99 -0.44
N GLN A 497 4.12 -48.41 0.79
CA GLN A 497 4.03 -47.50 1.93
C GLN A 497 5.36 -46.87 2.31
N VAL A 498 6.46 -47.63 2.26
CA VAL A 498 7.80 -47.08 2.51
C VAL A 498 8.12 -46.02 1.46
N ALA A 499 7.83 -46.27 0.18
CA ALA A 499 8.01 -45.28 -0.88
C ALA A 499 7.10 -44.04 -0.71
N GLN A 500 5.86 -44.22 -0.25
CA GLN A 500 4.98 -43.08 0.08
C GLN A 500 5.50 -42.27 1.26
N GLU A 501 6.11 -42.92 2.25
CA GLU A 501 6.71 -42.25 3.39
C GLU A 501 7.94 -41.42 3.00
N GLU A 502 8.85 -41.99 2.21
CA GLU A 502 9.97 -41.23 1.63
C GLU A 502 9.45 -40.00 0.88
N LYS A 503 8.41 -40.17 0.06
CA LYS A 503 7.79 -39.05 -0.66
C LYS A 503 7.21 -37.96 0.27
N ILE A 504 6.62 -38.34 1.40
CA ILE A 504 6.10 -37.38 2.40
C ILE A 504 7.25 -36.60 3.02
N ASN A 505 8.33 -37.27 3.41
CA ASN A 505 9.51 -36.65 3.99
C ASN A 505 10.20 -35.70 2.98
N ASP A 506 10.40 -36.16 1.74
CA ASP A 506 10.98 -35.35 0.67
C ASP A 506 10.17 -34.09 0.38
N LEU A 507 8.83 -34.20 0.32
CA LEU A 507 7.93 -33.05 0.15
C LEU A 507 8.02 -32.07 1.32
N PHE A 508 8.06 -32.59 2.55
CA PHE A 508 8.19 -31.76 3.75
C PHE A 508 9.50 -30.97 3.75
N ASP A 509 10.62 -31.65 3.48
CA ASP A 509 11.95 -31.03 3.45
C ASP A 509 12.06 -30.02 2.30
N HIS A 510 11.54 -30.36 1.13
CA HIS A 510 11.49 -29.46 -0.02
C HIS A 510 10.72 -28.17 0.27
N LEU A 511 9.49 -28.28 0.77
CA LEU A 511 8.64 -27.13 1.08
C LEU A 511 9.23 -26.30 2.21
N THR A 512 9.71 -26.94 3.28
CA THR A 512 10.31 -26.25 4.42
C THR A 512 11.56 -25.48 3.98
N GLY A 513 12.44 -26.09 3.19
CA GLY A 513 13.64 -25.46 2.66
C GLY A 513 13.32 -24.23 1.79
N LYS A 514 12.34 -24.34 0.89
CA LYS A 514 11.92 -23.23 0.03
C LYS A 514 11.24 -22.09 0.78
N ILE A 515 10.33 -22.39 1.71
CA ILE A 515 9.66 -21.37 2.53
C ILE A 515 10.70 -20.63 3.37
N PHE A 516 11.64 -21.35 3.98
CA PHE A 516 12.73 -20.77 4.76
C PHE A 516 13.63 -19.87 3.91
N TYR A 517 14.04 -20.33 2.72
CA TYR A 517 14.86 -19.54 1.80
C TYR A 517 14.16 -18.22 1.41
N ASN A 518 12.90 -18.29 0.96
CA ASN A 518 12.15 -17.11 0.55
C ASN A 518 11.91 -16.13 1.71
N LYS A 519 11.59 -16.65 2.89
CA LYS A 519 11.45 -15.85 4.12
C LYS A 519 12.73 -15.10 4.45
N ASN A 520 13.86 -15.79 4.47
CA ASN A 520 15.15 -15.18 4.83
C ASN A 520 15.62 -14.20 3.76
N LEU A 521 15.45 -14.52 2.48
CA LEU A 521 15.81 -13.62 1.39
C LEU A 521 14.99 -12.33 1.47
N LEU A 522 13.68 -12.43 1.70
CA LEU A 522 12.82 -11.25 1.89
C LEU A 522 13.19 -10.46 3.15
N GLN A 523 13.53 -11.13 4.26
CA GLN A 523 14.02 -10.48 5.49
C GLN A 523 15.33 -9.71 5.27
N LEU A 524 16.31 -10.31 4.58
CA LEU A 524 17.57 -9.65 4.24
C LEU A 524 17.34 -8.40 3.40
N LYS A 525 16.38 -8.43 2.46
CA LYS A 525 16.01 -7.26 1.66
C LYS A 525 15.31 -6.20 2.49
N LEU A 526 14.46 -6.60 3.43
CA LEU A 526 13.81 -5.67 4.36
C LEU A 526 14.80 -4.99 5.31
N MET A 527 15.87 -5.68 5.72
CA MET A 527 16.92 -5.07 6.56
C MET A 527 17.60 -3.86 5.90
N LEU A 528 17.56 -3.74 4.57
CA LEU A 528 18.08 -2.57 3.85
C LEU A 528 17.23 -1.31 4.08
N PHE A 529 15.99 -1.48 4.56
CA PHE A 529 15.04 -0.42 4.88
C PHE A 529 14.92 -0.30 6.41
N SER A 530 15.28 0.86 6.98
CA SER A 530 15.16 1.09 8.42
C SER A 530 13.69 1.20 8.88
N ASN A 531 13.46 1.21 10.20
CA ASN A 531 12.13 1.42 10.80
C ASN A 531 11.42 2.71 10.32
N GLU A 532 12.16 3.72 9.87
CA GLU A 532 11.61 4.97 9.32
C GLU A 532 10.88 4.77 7.97
N TYR A 533 11.22 3.72 7.24
CA TYR A 533 10.56 3.33 5.98
C TYR A 533 9.38 2.38 6.19
N GLY A 534 8.99 2.08 7.45
CA GLY A 534 7.79 1.27 7.75
C GLY A 534 6.46 1.84 7.22
N SER A 535 6.49 3.10 6.76
CA SER A 535 5.37 3.79 6.11
C SER A 535 5.22 3.46 4.62
N SER A 536 6.25 2.94 3.95
CA SER A 536 6.19 2.54 2.54
C SER A 536 5.22 1.37 2.35
N SER A 537 4.38 1.46 1.33
CA SER A 537 3.44 0.40 0.94
C SER A 537 4.18 -0.92 0.70
N GLU A 538 5.32 -0.86 0.03
CA GLU A 538 6.13 -1.99 -0.38
C GLU A 538 6.74 -2.72 0.84
N VAL A 539 7.25 -1.96 1.82
CA VAL A 539 7.79 -2.51 3.06
C VAL A 539 6.69 -3.18 3.90
N ARG A 540 5.51 -2.56 3.97
CA ARG A 540 4.36 -3.12 4.72
C ARG A 540 3.84 -4.41 4.10
N GLU A 541 3.70 -4.44 2.78
CA GLU A 541 3.30 -5.64 2.04
C GLU A 541 4.28 -6.79 2.25
N ALA A 542 5.59 -6.51 2.24
CA ALA A 542 6.62 -7.50 2.48
C ALA A 542 6.56 -8.10 3.90
N TYR A 543 6.32 -7.29 4.94
CA TYR A 543 6.05 -7.81 6.29
C TYR A 543 4.78 -8.67 6.35
N GLY A 544 3.74 -8.30 5.60
CA GLY A 544 2.53 -9.10 5.44
C GLY A 544 2.81 -10.47 4.80
N ILE A 545 3.66 -10.52 3.77
CA ILE A 545 4.10 -11.77 3.11
C ILE A 545 4.92 -12.62 4.07
N ILE A 546 5.83 -12.05 4.87
CA ILE A 546 6.56 -12.79 5.92
C ILE A 546 5.61 -13.46 6.89
N ALA A 547 4.58 -12.75 7.36
CA ALA A 547 3.59 -13.33 8.27
C ALA A 547 2.84 -14.51 7.63
N GLN A 548 2.51 -14.42 6.34
CA GLN A 548 1.90 -15.52 5.59
C GLN A 548 2.85 -16.71 5.42
N LEU A 549 4.14 -16.48 5.12
CA LEU A 549 5.18 -17.51 5.05
C LEU A 549 5.37 -18.23 6.41
N ILE A 550 5.36 -17.48 7.51
CA ILE A 550 5.43 -18.05 8.88
C ILE A 550 4.17 -18.89 9.18
N GLY A 551 3.00 -18.42 8.79
CA GLY A 551 1.74 -19.16 8.93
C GLY A 551 1.79 -20.51 8.20
N LEU A 552 2.25 -20.50 6.94
CA LEU A 552 2.45 -21.71 6.12
C LEU A 552 3.48 -22.66 6.72
N GLU A 553 4.64 -22.15 7.16
CA GLU A 553 5.69 -22.95 7.82
C GLU A 553 5.16 -23.64 9.09
N THR A 554 4.39 -22.90 9.89
CA THR A 554 3.79 -23.41 11.14
C THR A 554 2.76 -24.50 10.84
N SER A 555 1.89 -24.30 9.84
CA SER A 555 0.89 -25.29 9.44
C SER A 555 1.56 -26.58 8.91
N LEU A 556 2.59 -26.45 8.06
CA LEU A 556 3.32 -27.59 7.51
C LEU A 556 3.99 -28.42 8.63
N LYS A 557 4.66 -27.75 9.58
CA LYS A 557 5.28 -28.41 10.75
C LYS A 557 4.26 -29.08 11.66
N ALA A 558 3.11 -28.46 11.87
CA ALA A 558 2.04 -29.01 12.71
C ALA A 558 1.46 -30.31 12.10
N GLU A 559 1.15 -30.31 10.80
CA GLU A 559 0.61 -31.50 10.11
C GLU A 559 1.65 -32.63 10.04
N PHE A 560 2.92 -32.32 9.77
CA PHE A 560 3.98 -33.33 9.81
C PHE A 560 4.17 -33.93 11.20
N SER A 561 4.11 -33.11 12.25
CA SER A 561 4.21 -33.59 13.65
C SER A 561 3.04 -34.51 14.01
N LYS A 562 1.82 -34.17 13.55
CA LYS A 562 0.62 -34.99 13.74
C LYS A 562 0.75 -36.33 13.03
N PHE A 563 1.24 -36.33 11.78
CA PHE A 563 1.53 -37.56 11.04
C PHE A 563 2.50 -38.48 11.79
N GLN A 564 3.62 -37.95 12.30
CA GLN A 564 4.60 -38.74 13.07
C GLN A 564 3.98 -39.33 14.35
N GLN A 565 3.17 -38.56 15.07
CA GLN A 565 2.48 -39.05 16.28
C GLN A 565 1.45 -40.15 15.99
N GLU A 566 0.65 -40.00 14.94
CA GLU A 566 -0.35 -41.00 14.55
C GLU A 566 0.33 -42.27 14.02
N LYS A 567 1.42 -42.14 13.28
CA LYS A 567 2.25 -43.27 12.83
C LYS A 567 2.77 -44.11 14.00
N GLU A 568 3.30 -43.47 15.05
CA GLU A 568 3.79 -44.19 16.24
C GLU A 568 2.66 -44.95 16.97
N LYS A 569 1.44 -44.40 17.00
CA LYS A 569 0.27 -45.10 17.55
C LYS A 569 -0.08 -46.35 16.74
N LEU A 570 0.00 -46.27 15.41
CA LEU A 570 -0.31 -47.40 14.52
C LEU A 570 0.65 -48.58 14.69
N LYS A 571 1.91 -48.35 15.08
CA LYS A 571 2.88 -49.43 15.38
C LYS A 571 2.43 -50.34 16.53
N GLN A 572 1.52 -49.88 17.39
CA GLN A 572 1.01 -50.65 18.53
C GLN A 572 -0.09 -51.66 18.15
N LEU A 573 -0.63 -51.61 16.93
CA LEU A 573 -1.63 -52.57 16.46
C LEU A 573 -1.00 -53.95 16.25
N ASP A 574 -1.65 -55.02 16.73
CA ASP A 574 -1.13 -56.39 16.64
C ASP A 574 -1.29 -57.01 15.24
N SER A 575 -2.35 -56.66 14.52
CA SER A 575 -2.64 -57.14 13.16
C SER A 575 -1.81 -56.37 12.12
N PRO A 576 -0.92 -57.03 11.35
CA PRO A 576 -0.14 -56.38 10.31
C PRO A 576 -1.01 -55.81 9.18
N LEU A 577 -2.14 -56.44 8.85
CA LEU A 577 -3.06 -56.00 7.80
C LEU A 577 -3.84 -54.74 8.20
N ASP A 578 -4.30 -54.65 9.45
CA ASP A 578 -4.99 -53.44 9.94
C ASP A 578 -4.03 -52.26 10.07
N ARG A 579 -2.80 -52.51 10.53
CA ARG A 579 -1.72 -51.52 10.57
C ARG A 579 -1.46 -50.95 9.18
N LEU A 580 -1.36 -51.82 8.18
CA LEU A 580 -1.12 -51.45 6.78
C LEU A 580 -2.28 -50.62 6.21
N SER A 581 -3.54 -51.02 6.41
CA SER A 581 -4.69 -50.26 5.91
C SER A 581 -4.74 -48.85 6.49
N GLN A 582 -4.65 -48.72 7.81
CA GLN A 582 -4.76 -47.43 8.49
C GLN A 582 -3.58 -46.51 8.17
N LEU A 583 -2.37 -47.07 8.01
CA LEU A 583 -1.21 -46.28 7.59
C LEU A 583 -1.36 -45.76 6.16
N THR A 584 -2.00 -46.51 5.27
CA THR A 584 -2.26 -46.06 3.88
C THR A 584 -3.22 -44.88 3.86
N ASP A 585 -4.31 -44.97 4.63
CA ASP A 585 -5.28 -43.88 4.75
C ASP A 585 -4.64 -42.61 5.33
N LEU A 586 -3.80 -42.77 6.35
CA LEU A 586 -3.04 -41.69 6.97
C LEU A 586 -2.05 -41.03 5.97
N GLN A 587 -1.28 -41.84 5.24
CA GLN A 587 -0.32 -41.37 4.24
C GLN A 587 -1.02 -40.63 3.09
N GLN A 588 -2.18 -41.10 2.64
CA GLN A 588 -2.94 -40.42 1.61
C GLN A 588 -3.53 -39.09 2.10
N ALA A 589 -4.02 -39.05 3.35
CA ALA A 589 -4.53 -37.83 3.95
C ALA A 589 -3.44 -36.74 4.06
N ILE A 590 -2.24 -37.10 4.53
CA ILE A 590 -1.14 -36.13 4.67
C ILE A 590 -0.58 -35.69 3.32
N LEU A 591 -0.47 -36.60 2.33
CA LEU A 591 -0.07 -36.24 0.96
C LEU A 591 -1.05 -35.26 0.32
N ASN A 592 -2.36 -35.43 0.56
CA ASN A 592 -3.38 -34.49 0.07
C ASN A 592 -3.25 -33.11 0.72
N GLN A 593 -2.99 -33.05 2.04
CA GLN A 593 -2.74 -31.79 2.75
C GLN A 593 -1.46 -31.10 2.27
N PHE A 594 -0.35 -31.83 2.14
CA PHE A 594 0.90 -31.28 1.60
C PHE A 594 0.75 -30.79 0.17
N SER A 595 -0.02 -31.51 -0.67
CA SER A 595 -0.35 -31.06 -2.03
C SER A 595 -1.24 -29.81 -2.06
N GLN A 596 -1.99 -29.53 -0.98
CA GLN A 596 -2.73 -28.26 -0.85
C GLN A 596 -1.77 -27.13 -0.46
N ILE A 597 -0.93 -27.34 0.55
CA ILE A 597 0.11 -26.40 0.98
C ILE A 597 1.05 -26.05 -0.19
N ASP A 598 1.47 -27.07 -0.95
CA ASP A 598 2.29 -26.92 -2.15
C ASP A 598 1.59 -26.06 -3.20
N ARG A 599 0.28 -26.25 -3.45
CA ARG A 599 -0.48 -25.37 -4.36
C ARG A 599 -0.62 -23.94 -3.86
N GLU A 600 -0.81 -23.74 -2.56
CA GLU A 600 -0.88 -22.41 -1.95
C GLU A 600 0.48 -21.67 -2.05
N PHE A 601 1.59 -22.41 -1.99
CA PHE A 601 2.94 -21.86 -2.07
C PHE A 601 3.47 -21.72 -3.52
N MET A 602 3.46 -22.81 -4.29
CA MET A 602 4.02 -22.95 -5.65
C MET A 602 3.04 -22.63 -6.78
N GLY A 603 1.76 -22.35 -6.47
CA GLY A 603 0.75 -22.04 -7.49
C GLY A 603 1.11 -20.85 -8.37
N SER A 604 0.43 -20.70 -9.51
CA SER A 604 0.65 -19.58 -10.44
C SER A 604 0.36 -18.18 -9.86
N ASN A 605 -0.32 -18.12 -8.71
CA ASN A 605 -0.45 -16.93 -7.86
C ASN A 605 -0.08 -17.26 -6.40
N GLY A 606 0.74 -18.30 -6.21
CA GLY A 606 1.16 -18.79 -4.91
C GLY A 606 2.18 -17.87 -4.26
N LEU A 607 2.41 -18.10 -2.96
CA LEU A 607 3.28 -17.25 -2.15
C LEU A 607 4.71 -17.14 -2.67
N GLU A 608 5.27 -18.16 -3.35
CA GLU A 608 6.63 -18.12 -3.91
C GLU A 608 6.78 -17.00 -4.95
N GLN A 609 5.80 -16.91 -5.87
CA GLN A 609 5.84 -15.91 -6.93
C GLN A 609 5.53 -14.51 -6.39
N VAL A 610 4.59 -14.39 -5.44
CA VAL A 610 4.31 -13.14 -4.73
C VAL A 610 5.55 -12.64 -4.01
N THR A 611 6.26 -13.53 -3.30
CA THR A 611 7.51 -13.19 -2.60
C THR A 611 8.60 -12.74 -3.57
N SER A 612 8.80 -13.46 -4.67
CA SER A 612 9.82 -13.13 -5.67
C SER A 612 9.56 -11.77 -6.35
N ARG A 613 8.29 -11.48 -6.68
CA ARG A 613 7.89 -10.15 -7.18
C ARG A 613 8.16 -9.07 -6.16
N GLN A 614 7.82 -9.31 -4.89
CA GLN A 614 8.05 -8.31 -3.84
C GLN A 614 9.54 -8.05 -3.61
N ILE A 615 10.39 -9.08 -3.63
CA ILE A 615 11.84 -8.92 -3.56
C ILE A 615 12.33 -8.00 -4.69
N SER A 616 11.89 -8.26 -5.93
CA SER A 616 12.26 -7.45 -7.09
C SER A 616 11.78 -6.00 -6.97
N THR A 617 10.57 -5.78 -6.43
CA THR A 617 10.02 -4.44 -6.16
C THR A 617 10.86 -3.72 -5.12
N LEU A 618 11.21 -4.37 -4.00
CA LEU A 618 12.06 -3.79 -2.96
C LEU A 618 13.45 -3.42 -3.48
N GLU A 619 14.09 -4.29 -4.28
CA GLU A 619 15.38 -4.00 -4.90
C GLU A 619 15.30 -2.79 -5.83
N ARG A 620 14.25 -2.70 -6.65
CA ARG A 620 14.04 -1.57 -7.55
C ARG A 620 13.85 -0.26 -6.76
N THR A 621 13.04 -0.27 -5.72
CA THR A 621 12.80 0.91 -4.87
C THR A 621 14.09 1.35 -4.18
N TYR A 622 14.84 0.42 -3.59
CA TYR A 622 16.12 0.71 -2.96
C TYR A 622 17.10 1.35 -3.95
N ASN A 623 17.24 0.77 -5.15
CA ASN A 623 18.16 1.26 -6.17
C ASN A 623 17.76 2.65 -6.71
N LEU A 624 16.47 2.90 -6.91
CA LEU A 624 15.97 4.21 -7.33
C LEU A 624 16.24 5.29 -6.27
N ASP A 625 15.95 4.99 -5.00
CA ASP A 625 16.14 5.95 -3.91
C ASP A 625 17.63 6.23 -3.66
N LYS A 626 18.47 5.18 -3.63
CA LYS A 626 19.93 5.32 -3.54
C LYS A 626 20.46 6.17 -4.70
N TYR A 627 20.05 5.85 -5.93
CA TYR A 627 20.46 6.60 -7.12
C TYR A 627 20.06 8.08 -7.03
N SER A 628 18.84 8.38 -6.60
CA SER A 628 18.32 9.74 -6.42
C SER A 628 19.14 10.55 -5.41
N LEU A 629 19.44 9.95 -4.25
CA LEU A 629 20.28 10.57 -3.22
C LEU A 629 21.69 10.88 -3.74
N LEU A 630 22.32 9.91 -4.40
CA LEU A 630 23.68 10.08 -4.93
C LEU A 630 23.74 11.10 -6.07
N ARG A 631 22.71 11.15 -6.93
CA ARG A 631 22.59 12.19 -7.97
C ARG A 631 22.41 13.57 -7.39
N THR A 632 21.63 13.70 -6.32
CA THR A 632 21.47 14.97 -5.60
C THR A 632 22.81 15.45 -5.04
N LEU A 633 23.59 14.54 -4.43
CA LEU A 633 24.94 14.86 -3.95
C LEU A 633 25.90 15.23 -5.09
N GLU A 634 25.88 14.48 -6.20
CA GLU A 634 26.72 14.79 -7.37
C GLU A 634 26.41 16.17 -7.96
N ALA A 635 25.12 16.51 -8.08
CA ALA A 635 24.68 17.82 -8.54
C ALA A 635 25.15 18.94 -7.61
N GLU A 636 24.99 18.76 -6.30
CA GLU A 636 25.45 19.73 -5.30
C GLU A 636 26.98 19.91 -5.34
N ILE A 637 27.76 18.83 -5.50
CA ILE A 637 29.22 18.91 -5.66
C ILE A 637 29.59 19.75 -6.89
N LYS A 638 28.95 19.49 -8.04
CA LYS A 638 29.19 20.25 -9.28
C LYS A 638 28.85 21.73 -9.13
N GLU A 639 27.74 22.03 -8.46
CA GLU A 639 27.32 23.40 -8.22
C GLU A 639 28.25 24.14 -7.25
N THR A 640 28.67 23.48 -6.15
CA THR A 640 29.67 24.02 -5.23
C THR A 640 31.02 24.23 -5.92
N GLN A 641 31.43 23.33 -6.81
CA GLN A 641 32.64 23.49 -7.63
C GLN A 641 32.58 24.75 -8.49
N ALA A 642 31.45 25.01 -9.14
CA ALA A 642 31.27 26.18 -9.99
C ALA A 642 31.42 27.49 -9.20
N ILE A 643 30.87 27.56 -7.97
CA ILE A 643 31.00 28.74 -7.09
C ILE A 643 32.43 28.87 -6.57
N LEU A 644 33.01 27.80 -6.02
CA LEU A 644 34.37 27.84 -5.46
C LEU A 644 35.42 28.25 -6.50
N ALA A 645 35.25 27.85 -7.76
CA ALA A 645 36.14 28.23 -8.85
C ALA A 645 36.14 29.75 -9.17
N LEU A 646 35.18 30.53 -8.63
CA LEU A 646 35.18 31.99 -8.74
C LEU A 646 36.08 32.65 -7.70
N CYS A 647 36.38 31.97 -6.59
CA CYS A 647 37.10 32.55 -5.44
C CYS A 647 38.48 31.93 -5.21
N TYR A 648 38.67 30.67 -5.60
CA TYR A 648 39.84 29.87 -5.26
C TYR A 648 40.57 29.35 -6.50
N GLN A 649 41.85 29.01 -6.33
CA GLN A 649 42.64 28.39 -7.39
C GLN A 649 42.19 26.93 -7.63
N PRO A 650 42.31 26.39 -8.86
CA PRO A 650 41.82 25.05 -9.18
C PRO A 650 42.28 23.96 -8.21
N LYS A 651 43.54 24.02 -7.75
CA LYS A 651 44.11 23.06 -6.78
C LYS A 651 43.36 23.08 -5.44
N GLN A 652 43.02 24.25 -4.92
CA GLN A 652 42.30 24.41 -3.65
C GLN A 652 40.86 23.93 -3.77
N VAL A 653 40.20 24.21 -4.90
CA VAL A 653 38.85 23.71 -5.18
C VAL A 653 38.82 22.19 -5.19
N THR A 654 39.81 21.56 -5.85
CA THR A 654 39.93 20.10 -5.86
C THR A 654 40.17 19.55 -4.45
N GLU A 655 41.02 20.19 -3.65
CA GLU A 655 41.32 19.76 -2.27
C GLU A 655 40.09 19.80 -1.36
N ILE A 656 39.31 20.89 -1.40
CA ILE A 656 38.05 21.03 -0.63
C ILE A 656 37.03 19.96 -1.05
N LEU A 657 36.86 19.74 -2.36
CA LEU A 657 35.85 18.81 -2.88
C LEU A 657 36.28 17.34 -2.86
N ASN A 658 37.56 17.04 -2.63
CA ASN A 658 38.09 15.67 -2.69
C ASN A 658 37.39 14.75 -1.66
N ILE A 659 37.15 15.25 -0.45
CA ILE A 659 36.50 14.48 0.63
C ILE A 659 35.08 14.06 0.20
N TYR A 660 34.33 14.98 -0.41
CA TYR A 660 32.97 14.73 -0.88
C TYR A 660 32.94 13.82 -2.11
N SER A 661 33.84 14.04 -3.07
CA SER A 661 33.93 13.27 -4.30
C SER A 661 34.38 11.84 -4.05
N SER A 662 35.35 11.65 -3.15
CA SER A 662 35.82 10.33 -2.70
C SER A 662 34.71 9.59 -1.97
N LYS A 663 33.97 10.26 -1.08
CA LYS A 663 32.85 9.63 -0.36
C LYS A 663 31.68 9.30 -1.30
N LEU A 664 31.39 10.14 -2.30
CA LEU A 664 30.42 9.85 -3.35
C LEU A 664 30.82 8.60 -4.14
N GLN A 665 32.08 8.46 -4.54
CA GLN A 665 32.57 7.24 -5.20
C GLN A 665 32.46 6.01 -4.31
N GLU A 666 32.80 6.12 -3.03
CA GLU A 666 32.64 5.03 -2.06
C GLU A 666 31.18 4.57 -1.95
N LEU A 667 30.23 5.52 -1.90
CA LEU A 667 28.79 5.21 -1.84
C LEU A 667 28.23 4.63 -3.16
N TRP A 668 28.80 5.02 -4.31
CA TRP A 668 28.50 4.39 -5.60
C TRP A 668 28.99 2.95 -5.67
N GLN A 669 30.19 2.70 -5.13
CA GLN A 669 30.81 1.38 -5.13
C GLN A 669 30.33 0.48 -3.98
N SER A 670 29.60 1.01 -3.00
CA SER A 670 29.07 0.20 -1.91
C SER A 670 28.06 -0.81 -2.44
N ASN A 671 28.29 -2.08 -2.11
CA ASN A 671 27.52 -3.20 -2.64
C ASN A 671 26.05 -3.07 -2.21
N GLU A 672 25.12 -3.29 -3.16
CA GLU A 672 23.66 -3.11 -2.97
C GLU A 672 23.07 -3.96 -1.84
N GLN A 673 23.81 -4.96 -1.36
CA GLN A 673 23.35 -5.94 -0.37
C GLN A 673 23.82 -5.67 1.07
N GLN A 674 24.61 -4.63 1.34
CA GLN A 674 25.24 -4.46 2.66
C GLN A 674 24.99 -3.12 3.35
N THR A 675 24.58 -2.07 2.62
CA THR A 675 24.43 -0.73 3.22
C THR A 675 22.95 -0.37 3.36
N GLU A 676 22.49 -0.15 4.57
CA GLU A 676 21.13 0.31 4.82
C GLU A 676 20.89 1.70 4.20
N LEU A 677 19.73 1.88 3.56
CA LEU A 677 19.39 3.11 2.83
C LEU A 677 19.41 4.34 3.75
N HIS A 678 19.03 4.17 5.01
CA HIS A 678 19.03 5.24 6.01
C HIS A 678 20.44 5.76 6.31
N LEU A 679 21.46 4.89 6.36
CA LEU A 679 22.86 5.27 6.55
C LEU A 679 23.38 6.04 5.34
N VAL A 680 23.01 5.59 4.13
CA VAL A 680 23.34 6.30 2.89
C VAL A 680 22.72 7.69 2.91
N ARG A 681 21.43 7.79 3.24
CA ARG A 681 20.70 9.07 3.35
C ARG A 681 21.34 10.00 4.37
N HIS A 682 21.58 9.53 5.59
CA HIS A 682 22.17 10.36 6.64
C HIS A 682 23.58 10.85 6.27
N THR A 683 24.39 9.98 5.63
CA THR A 683 25.70 10.36 5.11
C THR A 683 25.58 11.43 4.02
N VAL A 684 24.67 11.24 3.06
CA VAL A 684 24.41 12.22 1.99
C VAL A 684 23.94 13.55 2.56
N GLU A 685 22.99 13.56 3.51
CA GLU A 685 22.49 14.79 4.15
C GLU A 685 23.59 15.54 4.90
N LYS A 686 24.48 14.83 5.61
CA LYS A 686 25.64 15.43 6.26
C LYS A 686 26.61 16.05 5.25
N LEU A 687 26.88 15.36 4.14
CA LEU A 687 27.73 15.87 3.07
C LEU A 687 27.11 17.09 2.36
N LEU A 688 25.81 17.05 2.06
CA LEU A 688 25.07 18.18 1.50
C LEU A 688 25.13 19.41 2.41
N THR A 689 25.01 19.20 3.72
CA THR A 689 25.14 20.29 4.71
C THR A 689 26.53 20.92 4.67
N GLY A 690 27.58 20.10 4.59
CA GLY A 690 28.95 20.60 4.44
C GLY A 690 29.18 21.37 3.13
N LEU A 691 28.66 20.87 2.01
CA LEU A 691 28.75 21.56 0.71
C LEU A 691 28.04 22.92 0.73
N LYS A 692 26.85 23.00 1.35
CA LYS A 692 26.13 24.26 1.54
C LYS A 692 26.92 25.25 2.39
N GLY A 693 27.63 24.77 3.42
CA GLY A 693 28.56 25.59 4.21
C GLY A 693 29.66 26.20 3.35
N HIS A 694 30.33 25.40 2.52
CA HIS A 694 31.36 25.90 1.61
C HIS A 694 30.83 26.85 0.53
N LYS A 695 29.63 26.62 -0.01
CA LYS A 695 28.96 27.60 -0.87
C LYS A 695 28.81 28.92 -0.12
N GLN A 696 28.20 28.92 1.06
CA GLN A 696 27.95 30.14 1.83
C GLN A 696 29.23 30.91 2.17
N GLU A 697 30.32 30.22 2.54
CA GLU A 697 31.63 30.83 2.77
C GLU A 697 32.19 31.50 1.50
N ALA A 698 32.13 30.82 0.36
CA ALA A 698 32.59 31.36 -0.93
C ALA A 698 31.78 32.59 -1.36
N TRP A 699 30.47 32.56 -1.10
CA TRP A 699 29.54 33.67 -1.31
C TRP A 699 29.88 34.89 -0.45
N GLN A 700 30.14 34.70 0.85
CA GLN A 700 30.56 35.77 1.75
C GLN A 700 31.89 36.39 1.30
N LEU A 701 32.83 35.57 0.82
CA LEU A 701 34.11 36.05 0.31
C LEU A 701 33.93 36.91 -0.96
N LEU A 702 33.09 36.48 -1.91
CA LEU A 702 32.76 37.27 -3.11
C LEU A 702 32.10 38.60 -2.74
N ASN A 703 31.09 38.57 -1.88
CA ASN A 703 30.43 39.79 -1.43
C ASN A 703 31.43 40.77 -0.82
N ARG A 704 32.33 40.31 0.04
CA ARG A 704 33.37 41.17 0.64
C ARG A 704 34.28 41.80 -0.41
N ILE A 705 34.68 41.06 -1.44
CA ILE A 705 35.53 41.59 -2.53
C ILE A 705 34.79 42.72 -3.29
N TYR A 706 33.52 42.50 -3.63
CA TYR A 706 32.73 43.48 -4.38
C TYR A 706 32.23 44.64 -3.50
N GLU A 707 31.99 44.45 -2.20
CA GLU A 707 31.70 45.52 -1.23
C GLU A 707 32.86 46.53 -1.14
N ILE A 708 34.12 46.06 -1.19
CA ILE A 708 35.29 46.94 -1.22
C ILE A 708 35.30 47.77 -2.52
N LYS A 709 35.07 47.13 -3.68
CA LYS A 709 34.98 47.82 -4.97
C LYS A 709 33.83 48.85 -4.98
N LEU A 710 32.68 48.49 -4.42
CA LEU A 710 31.50 49.35 -4.33
C LEU A 710 31.74 50.54 -3.39
N SER A 711 32.31 50.29 -2.22
CA SER A 711 32.65 51.36 -1.25
C SER A 711 33.61 52.38 -1.87
N ASN A 712 34.60 51.91 -2.64
CA ASN A 712 35.51 52.79 -3.37
C ASN A 712 34.80 53.62 -4.45
N LEU A 713 33.83 53.04 -5.16
CA LEU A 713 33.01 53.76 -6.16
C LEU A 713 32.10 54.81 -5.51
N VAL A 714 31.37 54.43 -4.46
CA VAL A 714 30.45 55.32 -3.73
C VAL A 714 31.22 56.46 -3.08
N GLY A 715 32.41 56.20 -2.54
CA GLY A 715 33.29 57.24 -1.99
C GLY A 715 33.75 58.28 -3.00
N ARG A 716 33.68 57.97 -4.31
CA ARG A 716 34.00 58.89 -5.41
C ARG A 716 32.77 59.54 -6.05
N ARG A 717 31.58 59.33 -5.48
CA ARG A 717 30.33 59.95 -5.96
C ARG A 717 30.46 61.48 -5.85
N PRO A 718 30.22 62.22 -6.95
CA PRO A 718 30.34 63.67 -6.92
C PRO A 718 29.27 64.30 -6.03
N PRO A 719 29.58 65.36 -5.27
CA PRO A 719 28.59 66.10 -4.53
C PRO A 719 27.63 66.83 -5.49
N LEU A 720 26.33 66.77 -5.20
CA LEU A 720 25.30 67.49 -5.95
C LEU A 720 25.50 69.01 -5.73
N GLY A 721 25.87 69.71 -6.80
CA GLY A 721 26.03 71.17 -6.82
C GLY A 721 27.46 71.62 -6.50
N THR A 722 28.33 71.60 -7.51
CA THR A 722 29.58 72.36 -7.42
C THR A 722 29.27 73.83 -7.70
N ARG A 723 29.63 74.74 -6.78
CA ARG A 723 29.37 76.18 -6.94
C ARG A 723 30.30 76.78 -8.00
N LEU A 724 29.90 76.67 -9.26
CA LEU A 724 30.52 77.34 -10.41
C LEU A 724 29.69 78.57 -10.80
N SER A 725 30.31 79.56 -11.44
CA SER A 725 29.64 80.75 -11.95
C SER A 725 28.73 80.42 -13.13
N GLU A 726 27.51 80.98 -13.18
CA GLU A 726 26.49 80.68 -14.21
C GLU A 726 26.95 80.88 -15.67
N ILE A 727 27.98 81.70 -15.90
CA ILE A 727 28.54 82.01 -17.22
C ILE A 727 29.57 80.94 -17.66
N ASN A 728 29.94 80.00 -16.79
CA ASN A 728 30.89 78.93 -17.11
C ASN A 728 30.27 77.93 -18.10
N PRO A 729 30.85 77.75 -19.30
CA PRO A 729 30.25 76.95 -20.37
C PRO A 729 30.16 75.45 -20.03
N PHE A 730 30.97 74.97 -19.08
CA PHE A 730 30.99 73.55 -18.69
C PHE A 730 29.90 73.17 -17.67
N ILE A 731 29.06 74.10 -17.17
CA ILE A 731 28.04 73.77 -16.15
C ILE A 731 27.05 72.72 -16.65
N ILE A 732 26.57 72.86 -17.88
CA ILE A 732 25.57 71.94 -18.46
C ILE A 732 26.18 70.55 -18.60
N GLU A 733 27.36 70.46 -19.21
CA GLU A 733 28.09 69.22 -19.42
C GLU A 733 28.46 68.53 -18.09
N LEU A 734 28.96 69.30 -17.11
CA LEU A 734 29.30 68.78 -15.78
C LEU A 734 28.07 68.26 -15.04
N ASN A 735 26.92 68.94 -15.15
CA ASN A 735 25.67 68.48 -14.54
C ASN A 735 25.16 67.19 -15.21
N GLN A 736 25.27 67.08 -16.53
CA GLN A 736 24.96 65.86 -17.25
C GLN A 736 25.84 64.70 -16.78
N TYR A 737 27.17 64.89 -16.74
CA TYR A 737 28.09 63.88 -16.23
C TYR A 737 27.84 63.53 -14.76
N ASN A 738 27.47 64.49 -13.89
CA ASN A 738 27.09 64.20 -12.51
C ASN A 738 25.87 63.27 -12.45
N GLN A 739 24.85 63.49 -13.29
CA GLN A 739 23.67 62.62 -13.37
C GLN A 739 24.03 61.23 -13.91
N GLU A 740 24.83 61.15 -14.96
CA GLU A 740 25.27 59.89 -15.56
C GLU A 740 26.13 59.07 -14.59
N VAL A 741 27.06 59.70 -13.86
CA VAL A 741 27.86 59.04 -12.81
C VAL A 741 26.98 58.53 -11.68
N VAL A 742 26.03 59.35 -11.21
CA VAL A 742 25.09 58.95 -10.17
C VAL A 742 24.27 57.74 -10.60
N LYS A 743 23.71 57.78 -11.82
CA LYS A 743 22.92 56.69 -12.38
C LYS A 743 23.76 55.41 -12.51
N ALA A 744 24.97 55.50 -13.04
CA ALA A 744 25.85 54.35 -13.20
C ALA A 744 26.24 53.73 -11.85
N ILE A 745 26.52 54.55 -10.82
CA ILE A 745 26.80 54.04 -9.46
C ILE A 745 25.55 53.36 -8.88
N ASP A 746 24.37 53.94 -9.03
CA ASP A 746 23.12 53.37 -8.50
C ASP A 746 22.74 52.05 -9.22
N GLU A 747 23.05 51.92 -10.52
CA GLU A 747 22.93 50.66 -11.29
C GLU A 747 23.87 49.58 -10.72
N VAL A 748 25.14 49.91 -10.45
CA VAL A 748 26.10 48.99 -9.81
C VAL A 748 25.64 48.57 -8.41
N ILE A 749 25.12 49.50 -7.60
CA ILE A 749 24.56 49.20 -6.26
C ILE A 749 23.41 48.20 -6.39
N THR A 750 22.47 48.48 -7.30
CA THR A 750 21.29 47.63 -7.52
C THR A 750 21.70 46.22 -7.95
N ARG A 751 22.64 46.11 -8.88
CA ARG A 751 23.14 44.80 -9.34
C ARG A 751 23.91 44.06 -8.24
N HIS A 752 24.70 44.76 -7.43
CA HIS A 752 25.40 44.16 -6.31
C HIS A 752 24.42 43.62 -5.25
N GLN A 753 23.34 44.33 -4.93
CA GLN A 753 22.30 43.87 -4.00
C GLN A 753 21.62 42.57 -4.47
N LEU A 754 21.46 42.40 -5.78
CA LEU A 754 20.91 41.18 -6.38
C LEU A 754 21.87 39.99 -6.33
N THR A 755 23.14 40.18 -5.97
CA THR A 755 24.12 39.08 -5.94
C THR A 755 23.59 37.94 -5.07
N ASN A 756 23.10 38.25 -3.85
CA ASN A 756 22.59 37.28 -2.85
C ASN A 756 21.38 36.44 -3.28
N SER A 757 20.66 36.82 -4.34
CA SER A 757 19.46 36.12 -4.81
C SER A 757 19.65 35.32 -6.09
N ILE A 758 20.87 35.29 -6.64
CA ILE A 758 21.16 34.67 -7.93
C ILE A 758 21.58 33.21 -7.77
N GLU A 759 21.08 32.36 -8.66
CA GLU A 759 21.48 30.96 -8.71
C GLU A 759 22.97 30.81 -9.06
N ALA A 760 23.62 29.81 -8.45
CA ALA A 760 25.03 29.49 -8.67
C ALA A 760 25.43 29.37 -10.14
N SER A 761 24.53 28.82 -10.96
CA SER A 761 24.71 28.60 -12.41
C SER A 761 24.87 29.92 -13.19
N GLN A 762 24.23 30.99 -12.73
CA GLN A 762 24.22 32.30 -13.38
C GLN A 762 25.22 33.28 -12.77
N MET A 763 25.77 32.94 -11.60
CA MET A 763 26.67 33.79 -10.83
C MET A 763 27.88 34.28 -11.66
N LYS A 764 28.50 33.39 -12.45
CA LYS A 764 29.63 33.76 -13.30
C LYS A 764 29.28 34.86 -14.32
N ALA A 765 28.07 34.79 -14.90
CA ALA A 765 27.61 35.80 -15.84
C ALA A 765 27.27 37.11 -15.10
N HIS A 766 26.59 37.01 -13.95
CA HIS A 766 26.26 38.17 -13.12
C HIS A 766 27.49 38.97 -12.69
N LEU A 767 28.53 38.29 -12.20
CA LEU A 767 29.77 38.96 -11.79
C LEU A 767 30.50 39.63 -12.96
N ARG A 768 30.44 39.06 -14.17
CA ARG A 768 30.98 39.72 -15.38
C ARG A 768 30.25 41.02 -15.69
N PHE A 769 28.91 41.00 -15.66
CA PHE A 769 28.13 42.22 -15.86
C PHE A 769 28.40 43.27 -14.77
N LEU A 770 28.54 42.83 -13.51
CA LEU A 770 28.88 43.72 -12.41
C LEU A 770 30.27 44.36 -12.60
N ASP A 771 31.27 43.60 -13.04
CA ASP A 771 32.59 44.15 -13.37
C ASP A 771 32.55 45.12 -14.57
N ASP A 772 31.74 44.84 -15.59
CA ASP A 772 31.54 45.74 -16.74
C ASP A 772 30.86 47.06 -16.31
N GLU A 773 29.83 47.02 -15.46
CA GLU A 773 29.18 48.22 -14.93
C GLU A 773 30.11 49.02 -14.00
N ILE A 774 30.91 48.34 -13.17
CA ILE A 774 31.96 48.98 -12.37
C ILE A 774 32.97 49.70 -13.28
N ARG A 775 33.35 49.09 -14.41
CA ARG A 775 34.25 49.73 -15.39
C ARG A 775 33.61 50.99 -15.98
N ILE A 776 32.36 50.90 -16.45
CA ILE A 776 31.62 52.04 -17.04
C ILE A 776 31.51 53.19 -16.02
N ALA A 777 31.14 52.89 -14.77
CA ALA A 777 31.06 53.91 -13.72
C ALA A 777 32.40 54.60 -13.47
N ASN A 778 33.51 53.86 -13.47
CA ASN A 778 34.85 54.45 -13.34
C ASN A 778 35.24 55.32 -14.55
N GLU A 779 34.90 54.91 -15.77
CA GLU A 779 35.13 55.69 -16.99
C GLU A 779 34.37 57.03 -16.93
N LEU A 780 33.10 57.00 -16.52
CA LEU A 780 32.29 58.21 -16.33
C LEU A 780 32.82 59.12 -15.22
N ILE A 781 33.28 58.56 -14.09
CA ILE A 781 33.91 59.34 -13.01
C ILE A 781 35.16 60.06 -13.53
N ASN A 782 36.00 59.37 -14.30
CA ASN A 782 37.22 59.95 -14.87
C ASN A 782 36.91 61.04 -15.91
N ALA A 783 35.93 60.81 -16.79
CA ALA A 783 35.47 61.82 -17.76
C ALA A 783 34.93 63.08 -17.04
N ARG A 784 34.11 62.88 -16.01
CA ARG A 784 33.61 63.97 -15.16
C ARG A 784 34.74 64.76 -14.50
N ALA A 785 35.80 64.09 -14.03
CA ALA A 785 36.95 64.76 -13.44
C ALA A 785 37.66 65.67 -14.45
N GLN A 786 37.84 65.23 -15.70
CA GLN A 786 38.44 66.04 -16.76
C GLN A 786 37.60 67.30 -17.08
N VAL A 787 36.28 67.14 -17.22
CA VAL A 787 35.36 68.28 -17.45
C VAL A 787 35.39 69.24 -16.26
N PHE A 788 35.47 68.71 -15.03
CA PHE A 788 35.57 69.51 -13.83
C PHE A 788 36.87 70.34 -13.78
N ASP A 789 38.00 69.74 -14.13
CA ASP A 789 39.29 70.44 -14.18
C ASP A 789 39.25 71.59 -15.21
N ASN A 790 38.67 71.36 -16.40
CA ASN A 790 38.45 72.41 -17.40
C ASN A 790 37.51 73.52 -16.91
N ALA A 791 36.43 73.16 -16.22
CA ALA A 791 35.53 74.13 -15.62
C ALA A 791 36.24 75.02 -14.59
N MET A 792 37.16 74.45 -13.79
CA MET A 792 37.96 75.18 -12.81
C MET A 792 38.97 76.15 -13.46
N ILE A 793 39.49 75.82 -14.64
CA ILE A 793 40.32 76.75 -15.43
C ILE A 793 39.49 77.98 -15.81
N ILE A 794 38.26 77.79 -16.32
CA ILE A 794 37.36 78.92 -16.62
C ILE A 794 37.03 79.75 -15.39
N GLU A 795 36.73 79.12 -14.24
CA GLU A 795 36.51 79.85 -12.98
C GLU A 795 37.68 80.74 -12.59
N THR A 796 38.90 80.26 -12.85
CA THR A 796 40.12 81.02 -12.59
C THR A 796 40.24 82.20 -13.55
N ARG A 797 39.96 81.99 -14.84
CA ARG A 797 39.93 83.06 -15.87
C ARG A 797 38.88 84.12 -15.58
N LEU A 798 37.68 83.73 -15.16
CA LEU A 798 36.60 84.64 -14.77
C LEU A 798 37.02 85.55 -13.60
N LYS A 799 37.83 85.03 -12.66
CA LYS A 799 38.35 85.81 -11.52
C LYS A 799 39.63 86.58 -11.84
N SER A 800 40.18 86.44 -13.05
CA SER A 800 41.43 87.08 -13.41
C SER A 800 41.29 88.61 -13.41
N PRO A 801 42.31 89.36 -12.95
CA PRO A 801 42.26 90.82 -12.93
C PRO A 801 42.02 91.44 -14.31
N ALA A 802 42.59 90.85 -15.37
CA ALA A 802 42.39 91.32 -16.73
C ALA A 802 40.93 91.14 -17.17
N TYR A 803 40.31 89.99 -16.91
CA TYR A 803 38.90 89.78 -17.27
C TYR A 803 37.95 90.73 -16.53
N GLN A 804 38.15 90.88 -15.22
CA GLN A 804 37.36 91.80 -14.40
C GLN A 804 37.50 93.26 -14.85
N LYS A 805 38.71 93.68 -15.25
CA LYS A 805 38.92 95.02 -15.80
C LYS A 805 38.32 95.20 -17.20
N SER A 806 38.29 94.15 -18.03
CA SER A 806 37.58 94.21 -19.31
C SER A 806 36.07 94.39 -19.13
N LEU A 807 35.46 93.66 -18.18
CA LEU A 807 34.05 93.88 -17.82
C LEU A 807 33.80 95.30 -17.30
N TYR A 808 34.68 95.83 -16.45
CA TYR A 808 34.61 97.21 -15.99
C TYR A 808 34.64 98.24 -17.15
N VAL A 809 35.43 97.98 -18.20
CA VAL A 809 35.46 98.81 -19.42
C VAL A 809 34.09 98.81 -20.10
N ILE A 810 33.51 97.63 -20.32
CA ILE A 810 32.18 97.48 -20.94
C ILE A 810 31.12 98.22 -20.11
N GLU A 811 31.04 97.96 -18.81
CA GLU A 811 30.08 98.62 -17.91
C GLU A 811 30.21 100.15 -17.90
N THR A 812 31.44 100.66 -17.97
CA THR A 812 31.70 102.10 -18.00
C THR A 812 31.21 102.71 -19.31
N MET A 813 31.42 102.04 -20.43
CA MET A 813 30.87 102.45 -21.74
C MET A 813 29.34 102.36 -21.77
N GLU A 814 28.73 101.36 -21.14
CA GLU A 814 27.26 101.22 -21.05
C GLU A 814 26.62 102.36 -20.26
N LYS A 815 27.21 102.71 -19.11
CA LYS A 815 26.78 103.87 -18.29
C LYS A 815 26.88 105.17 -19.08
N GLU A 816 27.96 105.33 -19.83
CA GLU A 816 28.19 106.52 -20.64
C GLU A 816 27.25 106.60 -21.85
N TYR A 817 26.99 105.48 -22.51
CA TYR A 817 25.97 105.36 -23.54
C TYR A 817 24.62 105.83 -23.02
N LYS A 818 24.19 105.31 -21.87
CA LYS A 818 22.91 105.68 -21.25
C LYS A 818 22.86 107.17 -20.92
N ARG A 819 23.93 107.73 -20.34
CA ARG A 819 24.02 109.16 -20.02
C ARG A 819 23.84 110.03 -21.26
N ILE A 820 24.47 109.68 -22.37
CA ILE A 820 24.35 110.43 -23.64
C ILE A 820 22.93 110.28 -24.19
N LEU A 821 22.40 109.06 -24.25
CA LEU A 821 21.05 108.78 -24.75
C LEU A 821 20.01 109.60 -23.97
N ASP A 822 19.99 109.49 -22.64
CA ASP A 822 19.04 110.19 -21.77
C ASP A 822 19.15 111.71 -21.88
N LYS A 823 20.35 112.25 -22.14
CA LYS A 823 20.59 113.70 -22.26
C LYS A 823 20.04 114.30 -23.56
N TYR A 824 20.09 113.55 -24.66
CA TYR A 824 19.81 114.11 -26.00
C TYR A 824 18.54 113.56 -26.65
N ILE A 825 18.07 112.35 -26.28
CA ILE A 825 16.96 111.68 -26.98
C ILE A 825 15.65 112.46 -26.93
N ASP A 826 15.30 113.03 -25.77
CA ASP A 826 14.06 113.79 -25.60
C ASP A 826 14.10 115.09 -26.42
N ARG A 827 15.28 115.74 -26.46
CA ARG A 827 15.50 116.91 -27.32
C ARG A 827 15.39 116.55 -28.81
N THR A 828 15.97 115.43 -29.24
CA THR A 828 15.87 114.97 -30.65
C THR A 828 14.43 114.62 -31.04
N ILE A 829 13.61 114.13 -30.10
CA ILE A 829 12.16 113.93 -30.32
C ILE A 829 11.42 115.28 -30.47
N GLU A 830 11.85 116.31 -29.75
CA GLU A 830 11.22 117.64 -29.71
C GLU A 830 11.66 118.61 -30.83
N THR A 831 12.92 118.54 -31.32
CA THR A 831 13.53 119.57 -32.20
C THR A 831 13.83 119.13 -33.63
N ASN A 832 13.22 118.07 -34.16
CA ASN A 832 13.48 117.70 -35.54
C ASN A 832 13.01 118.79 -36.53
N PRO A 833 13.92 119.35 -37.35
CA PRO A 833 13.63 120.37 -38.33
C PRO A 833 13.41 119.72 -39.69
N ASP A 834 12.14 119.53 -40.04
CA ASP A 834 11.64 119.70 -41.40
C ASP A 834 10.26 120.38 -41.24
N GLU A 835 10.31 121.60 -40.68
CA GLU A 835 9.22 122.57 -40.77
C GLU A 835 9.07 123.02 -42.23
N GLU A 836 8.61 122.14 -43.12
CA GLU A 836 8.03 122.56 -44.40
C GLU A 836 6.99 121.59 -45.03
N ASP A 837 6.66 120.42 -44.45
CA ASP A 837 5.47 119.64 -44.87
C ASP A 837 4.84 118.86 -43.70
N GLU A 838 3.72 119.36 -43.16
CA GLU A 838 2.97 118.76 -42.03
C GLU A 838 2.21 117.45 -42.35
N ASN A 839 2.53 116.70 -43.42
CA ASN A 839 1.77 115.49 -43.80
C ASN A 839 2.60 114.37 -44.45
N THR A 840 3.49 113.72 -43.71
CA THR A 840 4.12 112.44 -44.12
C THR A 840 4.11 111.42 -42.97
N GLU A 841 3.64 110.19 -43.24
CA GLU A 841 3.65 109.04 -42.31
C GLU A 841 5.04 108.76 -41.71
N ASP A 842 6.10 109.17 -42.41
CA ASP A 842 7.52 109.01 -42.04
C ASP A 842 7.92 109.71 -40.72
N ASP A 843 7.26 110.82 -40.37
CA ASP A 843 7.59 111.63 -39.19
C ASP A 843 7.02 111.04 -37.88
N GLN A 844 5.88 110.37 -38.00
CA GLN A 844 5.26 109.61 -36.92
C GLN A 844 6.10 108.35 -36.63
N GLU A 845 6.52 107.64 -37.68
CA GLU A 845 7.39 106.45 -37.58
C GLU A 845 8.73 106.80 -36.92
N LEU A 846 9.35 107.93 -37.28
CA LEU A 846 10.60 108.41 -36.69
C LEU A 846 10.47 108.65 -35.17
N LYS A 847 9.39 109.28 -34.72
CA LYS A 847 9.11 109.53 -33.30
C LYS A 847 8.84 108.24 -32.53
N GLU A 848 8.16 107.28 -33.14
CA GLU A 848 7.94 105.94 -32.55
C GLU A 848 9.25 105.16 -32.42
N LYS A 849 10.08 105.14 -33.47
CA LYS A 849 11.39 104.48 -33.46
C LYS A 849 12.35 105.08 -32.43
N LEU A 850 12.34 106.39 -32.22
CA LEU A 850 13.13 107.04 -31.16
C LEU A 850 12.60 106.70 -29.76
N LYS A 851 11.28 106.55 -29.57
CA LYS A 851 10.71 106.07 -28.29
C LYS A 851 11.05 104.61 -28.01
N GLU A 852 11.00 103.75 -29.03
CA GLU A 852 11.47 102.36 -28.93
C GLU A 852 12.95 102.30 -28.55
N LEU A 853 13.79 103.12 -29.18
CA LEU A 853 15.22 103.19 -28.92
C LEU A 853 15.53 103.55 -27.46
N LYS A 854 14.76 104.46 -26.86
CA LYS A 854 14.86 104.82 -25.43
C LYS A 854 14.62 103.62 -24.49
N ALA A 855 13.80 102.66 -24.93
CA ALA A 855 13.48 101.47 -24.15
C ALA A 855 14.50 100.33 -24.30
N ILE A 856 15.39 100.38 -25.31
CA ILE A 856 16.39 99.33 -25.55
C ILE A 856 17.68 99.67 -24.78
N PRO A 857 18.14 98.81 -23.85
CA PRO A 857 19.39 99.02 -23.15
C PRO A 857 20.58 98.99 -24.11
N GLY A 858 21.46 100.00 -24.03
CA GLY A 858 22.69 100.10 -24.83
C GLY A 858 23.82 99.23 -24.33
N THR A 859 23.64 97.92 -24.44
CA THR A 859 24.60 96.89 -24.01
C THR A 859 25.08 96.10 -25.23
N ALA A 860 26.25 95.46 -25.11
CA ALA A 860 26.80 94.60 -26.16
C ALA A 860 25.83 93.47 -26.56
N ALA A 861 25.06 92.93 -25.60
CA ALA A 861 24.07 91.89 -25.85
C ALA A 861 22.93 92.34 -26.79
N ASN A 862 22.60 93.63 -26.79
CA ASN A 862 21.57 94.21 -27.65
C ASN A 862 22.14 94.79 -28.95
N TYR A 863 23.44 94.62 -29.23
CA TYR A 863 24.10 95.23 -30.39
C TYR A 863 23.39 94.90 -31.70
N ALA A 864 23.07 93.62 -31.97
CA ALA A 864 22.42 93.21 -33.20
C ALA A 864 21.09 93.95 -33.44
N ARG A 865 20.30 94.14 -32.38
CA ARG A 865 19.06 94.92 -32.42
C ARG A 865 19.33 96.40 -32.61
N LEU A 866 20.32 96.97 -31.91
CA LEU A 866 20.66 98.39 -31.97
C LEU A 866 21.32 98.83 -33.28
N VAL A 867 21.92 97.90 -34.04
CA VAL A 867 22.42 98.14 -35.40
C VAL A 867 21.30 98.53 -36.35
N GLU A 868 20.11 97.94 -36.22
CA GLU A 868 18.93 98.32 -37.00
C GLU A 868 18.51 99.78 -36.72
N TYR A 869 18.87 100.31 -35.54
CA TYR A 869 18.62 101.69 -35.15
C TYR A 869 19.82 102.61 -35.37
N LYS A 870 20.85 102.19 -36.11
CA LYS A 870 22.09 102.95 -36.30
C LYS A 870 21.85 104.38 -36.78
N ASP A 871 20.98 104.57 -37.77
CA ASP A 871 20.69 105.88 -38.33
C ASP A 871 19.98 106.79 -37.30
N TYR A 872 19.09 106.21 -36.49
CA TYR A 872 18.41 106.90 -35.40
C TYR A 872 19.36 107.25 -34.24
N LEU A 873 20.26 106.34 -33.88
CA LEU A 873 21.32 106.58 -32.89
C LEU A 873 22.25 107.71 -33.33
N ASN A 874 22.63 107.74 -34.60
CA ASN A 874 23.45 108.80 -35.19
C ASN A 874 22.72 110.16 -35.20
N LYS A 875 21.39 110.17 -35.38
CA LYS A 875 20.55 111.38 -35.25
C LYS A 875 20.49 111.92 -33.81
N VAL A 876 20.51 111.04 -32.81
CA VAL A 876 20.58 111.45 -31.39
C VAL A 876 21.99 111.94 -31.03
N ASP A 877 23.00 111.08 -31.23
CA ASP A 877 24.41 111.41 -31.04
C ASP A 877 25.32 110.35 -31.69
N LEU A 878 26.23 110.77 -32.58
CA LEU A 878 27.17 109.91 -33.31
C LEU A 878 28.08 109.04 -32.41
N ARG A 879 28.20 109.36 -31.12
CA ARG A 879 29.03 108.63 -30.15
C ARG A 879 28.36 107.35 -29.66
N LEU A 880 27.03 107.31 -29.64
CA LEU A 880 26.26 106.18 -29.10
C LEU A 880 26.59 104.88 -29.82
N PHE A 881 26.55 104.89 -31.15
CA PHE A 881 26.85 103.70 -31.94
C PHE A 881 28.32 103.26 -31.81
N LYS A 882 29.25 104.21 -31.67
CA LYS A 882 30.67 103.89 -31.47
C LYS A 882 30.95 103.28 -30.11
N LEU A 883 30.30 103.77 -29.05
CA LEU A 883 30.40 103.15 -27.73
C LEU A 883 29.87 101.71 -27.75
N LEU A 884 28.77 101.45 -28.47
CA LEU A 884 28.25 100.10 -28.71
C LEU A 884 29.23 99.19 -29.47
N GLU A 885 29.85 99.69 -30.55
CA GLU A 885 30.87 98.93 -31.31
C GLU A 885 32.09 98.60 -30.43
N MET A 886 32.50 99.53 -29.56
CA MET A 886 33.60 99.30 -28.63
C MET A 886 33.24 98.25 -27.58
N GLN A 887 32.05 98.37 -26.96
CA GLN A 887 31.54 97.38 -26.00
C GLN A 887 31.51 95.97 -26.62
N LEU A 888 30.98 95.84 -27.84
CA LEU A 888 30.91 94.56 -28.54
C LEU A 888 32.29 93.94 -28.72
N LYS A 889 33.29 94.71 -29.16
CA LYS A 889 34.64 94.18 -29.39
C LYS A 889 35.31 93.69 -28.10
N PHE A 890 35.13 94.41 -27.00
CA PHE A 890 35.61 93.95 -25.68
C PHE A 890 34.87 92.67 -25.23
N ASP A 891 33.56 92.61 -25.46
CA ASP A 891 32.72 91.45 -25.13
C ASP A 891 33.05 90.21 -25.99
N GLU A 892 33.34 90.37 -27.28
CA GLU A 892 33.78 89.30 -28.17
C GLU A 892 35.10 88.66 -27.72
N ILE A 893 36.09 89.49 -27.35
CA ILE A 893 37.37 89.00 -26.81
C ILE A 893 37.13 88.26 -25.48
N ASN A 894 36.24 88.77 -24.63
CA ASN A 894 35.88 88.10 -23.37
C ASN A 894 35.23 86.75 -23.62
N LYS A 895 34.26 86.67 -24.55
CA LYS A 895 33.58 85.41 -24.93
C LYS A 895 34.54 84.36 -25.48
N LEU A 896 35.52 84.76 -26.31
CA LEU A 896 36.55 83.84 -26.81
C LEU A 896 37.45 83.31 -25.69
N TYR A 897 37.73 84.13 -24.67
CA TYR A 897 38.62 83.76 -23.57
C TYR A 897 38.02 82.76 -22.59
N ILE A 898 36.70 82.86 -22.35
CA ILE A 898 35.96 81.97 -21.45
C ILE A 898 35.17 80.87 -22.18
N ASN A 899 35.56 80.54 -23.42
CA ASN A 899 34.92 79.50 -24.23
C ASN A 899 35.26 78.08 -23.71
N SER A 900 34.36 77.12 -23.93
CA SER A 900 34.61 75.70 -23.69
C SER A 900 35.80 75.17 -24.50
N GLU A 901 36.03 75.71 -25.70
CA GLU A 901 37.27 75.52 -26.43
C GLU A 901 38.38 76.42 -25.84
N LEU A 902 39.00 75.95 -24.74
CA LEU A 902 39.98 76.72 -23.95
C LEU A 902 41.14 77.34 -24.76
N LEU A 903 41.45 76.75 -25.91
CA LEU A 903 42.52 77.15 -26.83
C LEU A 903 42.00 77.73 -28.15
N GLY A 904 40.69 77.87 -28.34
CA GLY A 904 40.06 78.36 -29.58
C GLY A 904 40.45 79.80 -29.94
N MET A 905 41.03 80.55 -29.00
CA MET A 905 41.59 81.88 -29.26
C MET A 905 42.99 81.84 -29.88
N LEU A 906 43.67 80.70 -29.91
CA LEU A 906 44.98 80.51 -30.52
C LEU A 906 44.85 79.95 -31.94
N THR A 907 45.63 80.45 -32.88
CA THR A 907 45.71 79.88 -34.23
C THR A 907 46.54 78.59 -34.23
N GLU A 908 46.36 77.74 -35.24
CA GLU A 908 47.15 76.51 -35.37
C GLU A 908 48.67 76.78 -35.39
N GLU A 909 49.09 77.88 -36.01
CA GLU A 909 50.49 78.32 -36.08
C GLU A 909 51.04 78.70 -34.69
N GLU A 910 50.27 79.45 -33.89
CA GLU A 910 50.65 79.82 -32.52
C GLU A 910 50.74 78.60 -31.60
N GLN A 911 49.81 77.65 -31.75
CA GLN A 911 49.87 76.39 -31.00
C GLN A 911 51.12 75.59 -31.35
N GLN A 912 51.50 75.54 -32.63
CA GLN A 912 52.74 74.88 -33.08
C GLN A 912 54.00 75.57 -32.56
N GLU A 913 54.00 76.91 -32.48
CA GLU A 913 55.12 77.68 -31.93
C GLU A 913 55.36 77.37 -30.44
N VAL A 914 54.29 77.26 -29.66
CA VAL A 914 54.36 76.98 -28.21
C VAL A 914 54.68 75.50 -27.91
N THR A 915 54.16 74.57 -28.73
CA THR A 915 54.36 73.12 -28.52
C THR A 915 55.71 72.63 -29.04
N GLY A 916 56.28 73.27 -30.06
CA GLY A 916 57.47 72.79 -30.77
C GLY A 916 57.19 71.52 -31.61
N ARG A 917 58.16 71.07 -32.42
CA ARG A 917 57.97 69.91 -33.33
C ARG A 917 57.82 68.54 -32.62
N VAL A 918 58.05 68.45 -31.31
CA VAL A 918 57.99 67.18 -30.54
C VAL A 918 57.33 67.41 -29.17
N ILE A 919 56.18 66.77 -28.94
CA ILE A 919 55.47 66.78 -27.66
C ILE A 919 56.06 65.70 -26.74
N ILE A 920 56.75 66.11 -25.67
CA ILE A 920 57.39 65.19 -24.71
C ILE A 920 56.44 64.85 -23.54
N ASN A 921 55.62 65.81 -23.10
CA ASN A 921 54.64 65.63 -22.04
C ASN A 921 53.32 66.37 -22.38
N PRO A 922 52.21 65.67 -22.66
CA PRO A 922 50.94 66.28 -23.04
C PRO A 922 50.37 67.26 -22.01
N GLN A 923 50.45 66.95 -20.71
CA GLN A 923 49.88 67.80 -19.65
C GLN A 923 50.67 69.10 -19.48
N ALA A 924 52.00 69.01 -19.46
CA ALA A 924 52.86 70.19 -19.37
C ALA A 924 52.73 71.07 -20.62
N THR A 925 52.51 70.45 -21.79
CA THR A 925 52.27 71.15 -23.06
C THR A 925 50.93 71.88 -23.04
N HIS A 926 49.87 71.24 -22.53
CA HIS A 926 48.56 71.86 -22.38
C HIS A 926 48.61 73.07 -21.43
N GLY A 927 49.31 72.96 -20.29
CA GLY A 927 49.51 74.10 -19.38
C GLY A 927 50.17 75.30 -20.05
N ARG A 928 51.25 75.09 -20.81
CA ARG A 928 51.92 76.18 -21.55
C ARG A 928 51.03 76.84 -22.60
N LEU A 929 50.18 76.06 -23.27
CA LEU A 929 49.22 76.59 -24.23
C LEU A 929 48.15 77.45 -23.55
N LEU A 930 47.69 77.06 -22.35
CA LEU A 930 46.76 77.87 -21.56
C LEU A 930 47.41 79.18 -21.10
N ASP A 931 48.64 79.14 -20.60
CA ASP A 931 49.39 80.35 -20.20
C ASP A 931 49.57 81.31 -21.39
N TYR A 932 49.85 80.77 -22.58
CA TYR A 932 49.96 81.56 -23.81
C TYR A 932 48.61 82.14 -24.25
N ALA A 933 47.50 81.42 -24.10
CA ALA A 933 46.15 81.94 -24.33
C ALA A 933 45.84 83.11 -23.39
N ASP A 934 46.16 83.00 -22.09
CA ASP A 934 45.99 84.07 -21.11
C ASP A 934 46.83 85.31 -21.47
N LYS A 935 48.06 85.10 -21.95
CA LYS A 935 48.90 86.16 -22.50
C LYS A 935 48.29 86.82 -23.73
N LYS A 936 47.82 86.03 -24.70
CA LYS A 936 47.20 86.54 -25.93
C LYS A 936 45.94 87.33 -25.62
N TYR A 937 45.15 86.89 -24.65
CA TYR A 937 43.97 87.63 -24.17
C TYR A 937 44.37 89.02 -23.67
N ALA A 938 45.35 89.09 -22.77
CA ALA A 938 45.84 90.37 -22.27
C ALA A 938 46.37 91.28 -23.39
N LEU A 939 47.08 90.73 -24.38
CA LEU A 939 47.57 91.48 -25.54
C LEU A 939 46.43 92.00 -26.44
N LEU A 940 45.38 91.18 -26.69
CA LEU A 940 44.21 91.61 -27.44
C LEU A 940 43.44 92.72 -26.71
N GLN A 941 43.34 92.65 -25.39
CA GLN A 941 42.72 93.70 -24.57
C GLN A 941 43.53 95.01 -24.64
N ILE A 942 44.87 94.93 -24.61
CA ILE A 942 45.75 96.10 -24.83
C ILE A 942 45.54 96.67 -26.23
N ASP A 943 45.63 95.84 -27.27
CA ASP A 943 45.45 96.29 -28.65
C ASP A 943 44.07 96.94 -28.86
N MET A 944 43.02 96.33 -28.30
CA MET A 944 41.67 96.89 -28.37
C MET A 944 41.59 98.25 -27.67
N ALA A 945 42.14 98.39 -26.46
CA ALA A 945 42.21 99.67 -25.76
C ALA A 945 43.02 100.71 -26.55
N ASN A 946 44.08 100.31 -27.25
CA ASN A 946 44.91 101.19 -28.08
C ASN A 946 44.17 101.67 -29.32
N GLN A 947 43.39 100.80 -29.96
CA GLN A 947 42.64 101.12 -31.17
C GLN A 947 41.41 101.96 -30.89
N THR A 948 40.77 101.77 -29.73
CA THR A 948 39.45 102.34 -29.44
C THR A 948 39.50 103.48 -28.43
N ILE A 949 40.27 103.34 -27.36
CA ILE A 949 40.25 104.26 -26.21
C ILE A 949 41.42 105.26 -26.29
N HIS A 950 42.53 104.98 -26.98
CA HIS A 950 43.70 105.87 -27.03
C HIS A 950 43.43 107.30 -27.55
N HIS A 951 44.19 108.30 -27.05
CA HIS A 951 43.93 109.75 -27.26
C HIS A 951 43.89 110.19 -28.72
N THR A 952 44.58 109.49 -29.61
CA THR A 952 44.60 109.78 -31.06
C THR A 952 43.31 109.35 -31.77
N LYS A 953 42.46 108.54 -31.15
CA LYS A 953 41.23 107.98 -31.76
C LYS A 953 39.94 108.48 -31.12
N MET A 954 40.04 109.18 -29.99
CA MET A 954 38.92 109.73 -29.21
C MET A 954 38.18 110.92 -29.85
N GLU A 955 38.68 111.50 -30.94
CA GLU A 955 38.10 112.71 -31.55
C GLU A 955 36.67 112.51 -32.03
N SER A 956 36.42 111.29 -32.45
CA SER A 956 35.14 110.83 -32.94
C SER A 956 34.14 110.57 -31.79
N LEU A 957 34.58 110.73 -30.54
CA LEU A 957 33.85 110.64 -29.27
C LEU A 957 33.73 112.00 -28.54
N SER A 958 34.18 113.09 -29.19
CA SER A 958 34.02 114.45 -28.70
C SER A 958 32.57 114.92 -28.85
N GLU A 959 32.11 115.82 -27.97
CA GLU A 959 30.82 116.47 -28.14
C GLU A 959 30.83 117.24 -29.47
N GLY A 960 29.88 116.95 -30.37
CA GLY A 960 29.75 117.54 -31.71
C GLY A 960 29.39 119.03 -31.73
N VAL A 961 29.76 119.78 -30.69
CA VAL A 961 29.50 121.21 -30.49
C VAL A 961 30.77 122.03 -30.75
N ILE A 962 31.87 121.40 -31.17
CA ILE A 962 33.15 122.06 -31.44
C ILE A 962 33.23 122.40 -32.95
N PRO A 963 33.37 123.68 -33.34
CA PRO A 963 33.57 124.08 -34.74
C PRO A 963 34.71 123.29 -35.41
N GLU A 964 34.55 122.93 -36.69
CA GLU A 964 35.53 122.13 -37.45
C GLU A 964 36.97 122.70 -37.34
N PHE A 965 37.08 124.03 -37.32
CA PHE A 965 38.37 124.71 -37.15
C PHE A 965 39.02 124.45 -35.78
N ILE A 966 38.24 124.46 -34.69
CA ILE A 966 38.74 124.16 -33.34
C ILE A 966 39.10 122.69 -33.23
N GLN A 967 38.31 121.81 -33.86
CA GLN A 967 38.64 120.39 -33.94
C GLN A 967 39.95 120.19 -34.71
N TRP A 968 40.14 120.83 -35.86
CA TRP A 968 41.38 120.78 -36.64
C TRP A 968 42.60 121.24 -35.83
N ILE A 969 42.49 122.36 -35.10
CA ILE A 969 43.55 122.83 -34.18
C ILE A 969 43.86 121.77 -33.13
N ARG A 970 42.81 121.15 -32.56
CA ARG A 970 42.95 120.12 -31.52
C ARG A 970 43.69 118.89 -32.04
N VAL A 971 43.34 118.41 -33.24
CA VAL A 971 43.92 117.22 -33.89
C VAL A 971 45.36 117.45 -34.34
N TYR A 972 45.60 118.50 -35.13
CA TYR A 972 46.85 118.65 -35.89
C TYR A 972 47.89 119.52 -35.20
N ILE A 973 47.50 120.30 -34.18
CA ILE A 973 48.41 121.22 -33.46
C ILE A 973 48.51 120.84 -31.99
N LEU A 974 47.41 120.89 -31.23
CA LEU A 974 47.46 120.76 -29.77
C LEU A 974 47.84 119.35 -29.32
N LYS A 975 47.31 118.29 -29.94
CA LYS A 975 47.64 116.90 -29.57
C LYS A 975 49.08 116.50 -29.92
N PRO A 976 49.63 116.80 -31.10
CA PRO A 976 51.04 116.57 -31.40
C PRO A 976 51.96 117.32 -30.44
N LEU A 977 51.64 118.57 -30.10
CA LEU A 977 52.40 119.35 -29.12
C LEU A 977 52.29 118.77 -27.71
N GLN A 978 51.12 118.28 -27.29
CA GLN A 978 50.94 117.60 -25.99
C GLN A 978 51.71 116.28 -25.94
N THR A 979 51.68 115.50 -27.03
CA THR A 979 52.40 114.23 -27.17
C THR A 979 53.92 114.49 -27.13
N PHE A 980 54.40 115.51 -27.86
CA PHE A 980 55.79 115.92 -27.87
C PHE A 980 56.26 116.46 -26.51
N LYS A 981 55.47 117.33 -25.87
CA LYS A 981 55.76 117.87 -24.52
C LYS A 981 55.98 116.73 -23.52
N HIS A 982 55.17 115.68 -23.60
CA HIS A 982 55.31 114.52 -22.72
C HIS A 982 56.49 113.63 -23.05
N GLN A 983 56.66 113.28 -24.32
CA GLN A 983 57.84 112.52 -24.75
C GLN A 983 59.16 113.21 -24.37
N ALA A 984 59.20 114.54 -24.44
CA ALA A 984 60.36 115.34 -24.02
C ALA A 984 60.50 115.45 -22.48
N LEU A 985 59.41 115.59 -21.72
CA LEU A 985 59.43 115.66 -20.26
C LEU A 985 59.77 114.32 -19.60
N ASP A 986 59.25 113.21 -20.13
CA ASP A 986 59.55 111.85 -19.66
C ASP A 986 61.01 111.46 -19.92
N TYR A 987 61.56 111.89 -21.05
CA TYR A 987 62.99 111.74 -21.36
C TYR A 987 63.88 112.48 -20.34
N LEU A 988 63.41 113.61 -19.79
CA LEU A 988 64.14 114.44 -18.83
C LEU A 988 63.96 114.00 -17.36
N LYS A 989 62.84 113.37 -16.99
CA LYS A 989 62.50 113.04 -15.59
C LYS A 989 62.84 111.62 -15.14
N GLY A 990 63.17 110.71 -16.07
CA GLY A 990 63.60 109.35 -15.71
C GLY A 990 62.54 108.51 -14.98
N GLU A 991 61.25 108.87 -15.06
CA GLU A 991 60.17 108.08 -14.47
C GLU A 991 59.92 106.79 -15.26
N PRO A 992 59.53 105.68 -14.58
CA PRO A 992 59.25 104.41 -15.25
C PRO A 992 58.10 104.55 -16.26
N LYS A 993 58.36 104.12 -17.50
CA LYS A 993 57.52 104.21 -18.72
C LYS A 993 56.09 103.63 -18.63
N GLU A 994 55.64 103.15 -17.48
CA GLU A 994 54.43 102.33 -17.36
C GLU A 994 53.18 103.13 -16.99
N LYS A 995 53.30 104.26 -16.27
CA LYS A 995 52.12 105.04 -15.84
C LYS A 995 51.61 106.07 -16.86
N ALA A 996 52.36 106.35 -17.94
CA ALA A 996 52.13 107.52 -18.79
C ALA A 996 51.89 107.22 -20.28
N ARG A 997 51.50 106.00 -20.66
CA ARG A 997 51.38 105.65 -22.10
C ARG A 997 50.11 106.09 -22.80
N PHE A 998 49.01 106.38 -22.09
CA PHE A 998 47.70 106.53 -22.75
C PHE A 998 47.10 107.94 -22.70
N PHE A 999 47.25 108.69 -21.61
CA PHE A 999 46.73 110.06 -21.55
C PHE A 999 47.53 110.94 -20.61
N PRO A 1000 48.58 111.60 -21.10
CA PRO A 1000 49.61 112.02 -20.16
C PRO A 1000 49.31 113.38 -19.47
N THR A 1001 48.21 114.10 -19.74
CA THR A 1001 47.95 115.40 -19.06
C THR A 1001 46.52 115.63 -18.56
N PRO A 1002 46.33 116.44 -17.48
CA PRO A 1002 45.02 116.95 -17.10
C PRO A 1002 44.49 117.91 -18.17
N LYS A 1003 43.27 117.62 -18.67
CA LYS A 1003 42.44 118.40 -19.59
C LYS A 1003 43.13 118.85 -20.88
N THR A 1004 42.96 118.06 -21.95
CA THR A 1004 42.96 118.66 -23.30
C THR A 1004 41.91 119.78 -23.28
N PRO A 1005 42.22 121.01 -23.70
CA PRO A 1005 41.23 122.07 -23.79
C PRO A 1005 40.02 121.56 -24.59
N TRP A 1006 38.81 121.81 -24.08
CA TRP A 1006 37.54 121.39 -24.68
C TRP A 1006 37.32 119.87 -24.79
N ALA A 1007 37.91 119.07 -23.91
CA ALA A 1007 37.57 117.65 -23.83
C ALA A 1007 36.12 117.42 -23.38
N SER A 1008 35.41 116.50 -24.04
CA SER A 1008 34.06 116.11 -23.62
C SER A 1008 34.07 115.31 -22.32
N GLN A 1009 32.91 115.20 -21.68
CA GLN A 1009 32.75 114.33 -20.52
C GLN A 1009 33.06 112.86 -20.86
N THR A 1010 32.63 112.40 -22.04
CA THR A 1010 32.90 111.06 -22.59
C THR A 1010 34.40 110.81 -22.77
N GLU A 1011 35.13 111.75 -23.37
CA GLU A 1011 36.57 111.64 -23.57
C GLU A 1011 37.33 111.62 -22.24
N THR A 1012 36.88 112.39 -21.24
CA THR A 1012 37.49 112.41 -19.91
C THR A 1012 37.30 111.08 -19.19
N LEU A 1013 36.09 110.53 -19.22
CA LEU A 1013 35.73 109.24 -18.63
C LEU A 1013 36.53 108.09 -19.25
N LEU A 1014 36.51 107.98 -20.58
CA LEU A 1014 37.20 106.91 -21.30
C LEU A 1014 38.72 106.98 -21.09
N ARG A 1015 39.27 108.18 -20.92
CA ARG A 1015 40.68 108.39 -20.59
C ARG A 1015 41.04 107.85 -19.21
N GLU A 1016 40.24 108.19 -18.21
CA GLU A 1016 40.49 107.79 -16.83
C GLU A 1016 40.39 106.26 -16.71
N MET A 1017 39.35 105.69 -17.33
CA MET A 1017 39.19 104.25 -17.50
C MET A 1017 40.39 103.62 -18.21
N GLY A 1018 40.86 104.18 -19.32
CA GLY A 1018 42.02 103.67 -20.06
C GLY A 1018 43.33 103.67 -19.24
N ASN A 1019 43.61 104.76 -18.52
CA ASN A 1019 44.76 104.84 -17.60
C ASN A 1019 44.66 103.84 -16.44
N GLU A 1020 43.45 103.47 -16.02
CA GLU A 1020 43.23 102.50 -14.96
C GLU A 1020 43.40 101.05 -15.42
N VAL A 1021 42.92 100.70 -16.62
CA VAL A 1021 42.87 99.30 -17.07
C VAL A 1021 44.15 98.82 -17.77
N LEU A 1022 44.83 99.70 -18.48
CA LEU A 1022 46.02 99.33 -19.28
C LEU A 1022 47.20 98.80 -18.46
N PRO A 1023 47.54 99.36 -17.28
CA PRO A 1023 48.56 98.76 -16.41
C PRO A 1023 48.20 97.34 -15.97
N VAL A 1024 46.92 97.05 -15.75
CA VAL A 1024 46.44 95.71 -15.35
C VAL A 1024 46.57 94.73 -16.51
N PHE A 1025 46.18 95.13 -17.73
CA PHE A 1025 46.38 94.28 -18.91
C PHE A 1025 47.87 94.06 -19.22
N ALA A 1026 48.71 95.09 -19.11
CA ALA A 1026 50.15 94.97 -19.32
C ALA A 1026 50.83 94.06 -18.27
N ALA A 1027 50.44 94.17 -17.00
CA ALA A 1027 50.90 93.27 -15.95
C ALA A 1027 50.49 91.81 -16.21
N ALA A 1028 49.25 91.57 -16.67
CA ALA A 1028 48.79 90.24 -17.04
C ALA A 1028 49.56 89.65 -18.25
N ALA A 1029 49.87 90.46 -19.25
CA ALA A 1029 50.68 90.04 -20.41
C ALA A 1029 52.16 89.76 -20.05
N ALA A 1030 52.69 90.40 -18.99
CA ALA A 1030 54.06 90.21 -18.51
C ALA A 1030 54.20 89.05 -17.51
N ALA A 1031 53.17 88.81 -16.68
CA ALA A 1031 53.16 87.74 -15.68
C ALA A 1031 53.25 86.32 -16.27
N THR A 1032 52.92 86.16 -17.55
CA THR A 1032 52.99 84.91 -18.32
C THR A 1032 54.31 84.75 -19.09
N ALA A 1033 55.23 85.72 -19.01
CA ALA A 1033 56.53 85.70 -19.67
C ALA A 1033 57.71 85.36 -18.74
N ALA A 1034 57.46 85.30 -17.43
CA ALA A 1034 58.40 84.85 -16.38
C ALA A 1034 58.00 83.45 -15.92
#